data_AF-A0A1E3AJD1-F1
#
_entry.id   AF-A0A1E3AJD1-F1
#
_cell.length_a   1.000
_cell.length_b   1.000
_cell.length_c   1.000
_cell.angle_alpha   90.00
_cell.angle_beta   90.00
_cell.angle_gamma   90.00
#
_symmetry.space_group_name_H-M   'P 1'
#
loop_
_entity.id
_entity.type
_entity.pdbx_description
1 polymer ?
#
loop_
_entity_poly.entity_id
_entity_poly.type
_entity_poly.pdbx_seq_one_letter_code
_entity_poly.pdbx_strand_id
1 'polypeptide(L)'
;MTFLLLGNNVMRKNRKYFVGIILCLVLLPGCSFASLNDGNSQEDESMRKITGIPEEASDDKGAVQPDENTGNEIICWGDSLTYGYGGEGVSYPEVLQAILNESGSRYSVINMGACGEDSITIAGRMGGIPYVLKSTVQIPEGCVPVTIEIESKNGKKVFPSLYNDVGINQCTIAGITGVLSISKIGDMESSYTFTRSRAGNSVLAEEGTEIITSASQEYENAVSVIWIGTNGGYDSYEELVEQQNAVIASRAGNRERYLVVGIAYGDREIMKDYDHIMYQNYGEKYLNIREYLAHFGMETAGLEKTAEDISYSSHGMVPPSLKLSAEDVHFNADGYRVIGQAIYEKLMELGYCDEELYSGAEHTQESEFVKQMGAGINIGNSLDSFSDAGAVSIEDYETVWGNPVITEQLFDTIAEAGFSTVRIPVTWDRHLLDDDVIDPLWMQRVQQVIDYAYQKNLYVIIDVHHEMWNIPTYENLYEGMERMENIWSQIASAFRDYDERLLFEAFNEPRLIGTEAEWGDGTQEAYDVINRWNYQFVQVIRNADGYNKTRYLLIAGYKSGMAQDILQAVKIPPDDRVMLAVHYYNENIEEMDSEMERLAVFSKENDTAIVVTEFGMTNREDTELRNALIEKFVSYKKQFNFSYIWWDNGYWGYGKEGYGILNRWENTWVFPDIVTELTKD
;
A
#
# COMPACT_ATOMS: atom_id res chain seq x y z
N MET A 1 56.19 -2.27 22.31
CA MET A 1 57.07 -1.98 23.45
C MET A 1 56.25 -1.15 24.45
N THR A 2 55.86 -1.78 25.56
CA THR A 2 55.49 -1.18 26.88
C THR A 2 54.23 -0.27 27.04
N PHE A 3 53.15 -0.91 27.53
CA PHE A 3 52.16 -0.55 28.58
C PHE A 3 52.03 0.88 29.19
N LEU A 4 50.77 1.33 29.39
CA LEU A 4 50.06 1.65 30.67
C LEU A 4 48.59 2.06 30.34
N LEU A 5 47.52 1.30 30.68
CA LEU A 5 46.76 1.20 31.97
C LEU A 5 45.87 2.45 32.24
N LEU A 6 44.54 2.39 32.42
CA LEU A 6 43.64 1.58 33.27
C LEU A 6 42.22 1.57 32.64
N GLY A 7 41.30 0.62 32.87
CA GLY A 7 41.25 -0.51 33.80
C GLY A 7 40.02 -1.38 33.48
N ASN A 8 40.21 -2.69 33.65
CA ASN A 8 39.23 -3.76 33.44
C ASN A 8 38.91 -4.43 34.79
N ASN A 9 37.70 -5.00 34.88
CA ASN A 9 37.16 -6.00 35.83
C ASN A 9 35.87 -5.45 36.46
N VAL A 10 34.69 -6.04 36.22
CA VAL A 10 34.36 -7.44 36.52
C VAL A 10 33.37 -8.01 35.49
N MET A 11 33.80 -9.01 34.71
CA MET A 11 32.92 -10.03 34.13
C MET A 11 32.95 -11.26 35.02
N ARG A 12 31.82 -11.59 35.65
CA ARG A 12 31.29 -12.95 35.93
C ARG A 12 30.24 -12.87 37.04
N LYS A 13 28.98 -12.73 36.64
CA LYS A 13 27.84 -13.49 37.17
C LYS A 13 26.55 -13.03 36.47
N ASN A 14 25.67 -14.00 36.24
CA ASN A 14 24.25 -13.87 35.88
C ASN A 14 23.93 -13.76 34.37
N ARG A 15 24.04 -14.92 33.71
CA ARG A 15 23.11 -15.34 32.65
C ARG A 15 21.74 -15.62 33.30
N LYS A 16 20.68 -15.37 32.51
CA LYS A 16 19.23 -15.63 32.72
C LYS A 16 18.47 -14.49 33.38
N TYR A 17 17.82 -13.65 32.58
CA TYR A 17 16.46 -13.12 32.79
C TYR A 17 16.00 -12.53 31.45
N PHE A 18 14.97 -13.13 30.85
CA PHE A 18 13.91 -12.51 30.03
C PHE A 18 13.16 -13.64 29.30
N VAL A 19 12.26 -14.30 30.01
CA VAL A 19 11.13 -15.08 29.48
C VAL A 19 10.03 -15.02 30.54
N GLY A 20 8.83 -14.57 30.15
CA GLY A 20 7.57 -14.98 30.79
C GLY A 20 6.82 -13.90 31.56
N ILE A 21 5.77 -13.35 30.95
CA ILE A 21 4.53 -12.93 31.63
C ILE A 21 3.38 -13.46 30.79
N ILE A 22 2.75 -14.57 31.18
CA ILE A 22 1.29 -14.87 31.21
C ILE A 22 1.12 -16.11 32.14
N LEU A 23 -0.03 -16.20 32.82
CA LEU A 23 -0.56 -17.21 33.76
C LEU A 23 -0.27 -17.00 35.26
N CYS A 24 -1.23 -16.37 35.93
CA CYS A 24 -1.50 -16.58 37.35
C CYS A 24 -2.81 -17.35 37.51
N LEU A 25 -2.78 -18.42 38.34
CA LEU A 25 -3.84 -19.16 39.06
C LEU A 25 -3.50 -20.66 38.97
N VAL A 26 -3.42 -21.51 40.02
CA VAL A 26 -3.93 -21.56 41.41
C VAL A 26 -3.01 -22.58 42.17
N LEU A 27 -2.69 -22.51 43.46
CA LEU A 27 -3.36 -23.12 44.63
C LEU A 27 -2.32 -23.31 45.76
N LEU A 28 -2.69 -23.07 47.02
CA LEU A 28 -2.41 -24.00 48.14
C LEU A 28 -3.41 -23.74 49.31
N PRO A 29 -3.83 -24.77 50.06
CA PRO A 29 -4.97 -24.70 50.98
C PRO A 29 -4.60 -24.57 52.46
N GLY A 30 -5.54 -24.05 53.25
CA GLY A 30 -5.76 -24.46 54.65
C GLY A 30 -5.35 -23.46 55.75
N CYS A 31 -6.35 -22.91 56.46
CA CYS A 31 -6.56 -23.10 57.90
C CYS A 31 -7.71 -22.22 58.43
N SER A 32 -8.38 -22.75 59.45
CA SER A 32 -9.74 -22.44 59.89
C SER A 32 -9.94 -21.20 60.76
N PHE A 33 -11.17 -20.69 60.71
CA PHE A 33 -11.97 -19.99 61.73
C PHE A 33 -11.29 -19.47 63.02
N ALA A 34 -11.40 -18.15 63.24
CA ALA A 34 -11.77 -17.58 64.55
C ALA A 34 -12.40 -16.18 64.35
N SER A 35 -13.54 -15.98 65.01
CA SER A 35 -14.33 -14.76 65.09
C SER A 35 -13.57 -13.60 65.75
N LEU A 36 -13.95 -12.36 65.44
CA LEU A 36 -14.34 -11.36 66.43
C LEU A 36 -15.09 -10.20 65.77
N ASN A 37 -16.18 -9.82 66.44
CA ASN A 37 -17.18 -8.80 66.12
C ASN A 37 -16.65 -7.37 66.38
N ASP A 38 -17.48 -6.39 66.02
CA ASP A 38 -17.46 -4.94 66.31
C ASP A 38 -16.85 -4.10 65.18
N GLY A 39 -17.49 -3.09 64.59
CA GLY A 39 -18.80 -2.50 64.78
C GLY A 39 -18.81 -1.12 64.08
N ASN A 40 -19.91 -0.79 63.42
CA ASN A 40 -20.34 0.53 62.96
C ASN A 40 -19.57 1.26 61.82
N SER A 41 -20.16 1.13 60.62
CA SER A 41 -20.74 2.20 59.79
C SER A 41 -19.92 3.48 59.54
N GLN A 42 -19.30 3.54 58.36
CA GLN A 42 -19.44 4.61 57.37
C GLN A 42 -18.55 4.28 56.17
N GLU A 43 -19.10 3.58 55.17
CA GLU A 43 -18.60 3.50 53.79
C GLU A 43 -19.53 2.58 53.01
N ASP A 44 -20.68 3.10 52.57
CA ASP A 44 -21.55 2.43 51.58
C ASP A 44 -22.25 3.48 50.71
N GLU A 45 -21.45 4.29 50.02
CA GLU A 45 -21.98 5.23 49.01
C GLU A 45 -21.04 5.47 47.81
N SER A 46 -20.04 4.61 47.57
CA SER A 46 -19.10 4.74 46.42
C SER A 46 -19.06 3.55 45.45
N MET A 47 -19.94 2.55 45.58
CA MET A 47 -19.99 1.40 44.66
C MET A 47 -21.36 1.17 43.99
N ARG A 48 -22.23 2.19 43.97
CA ARG A 48 -23.46 2.20 43.15
C ARG A 48 -23.52 3.43 42.25
N LYS A 49 -22.63 3.49 41.27
CA LYS A 49 -22.74 4.38 40.09
C LYS A 49 -21.88 3.88 38.93
N ILE A 50 -21.98 2.60 38.61
CA ILE A 50 -21.51 2.01 37.33
C ILE A 50 -22.55 0.98 36.88
N THR A 51 -23.78 1.42 36.62
CA THR A 51 -24.78 0.67 35.84
C THR A 51 -25.68 1.70 35.17
N GLY A 52 -25.12 2.37 34.16
CA GLY A 52 -25.89 3.16 33.20
C GLY A 52 -26.22 2.29 32.00
N ILE A 53 -26.98 1.21 32.21
CA ILE A 53 -27.62 0.46 31.12
C ILE A 53 -28.99 1.11 30.95
N PRO A 54 -29.29 1.75 29.81
CA PRO A 54 -30.68 2.03 29.46
C PRO A 54 -31.34 0.69 29.13
N GLU A 55 -32.35 0.32 29.91
CA GLU A 55 -33.36 -0.65 29.48
C GLU A 55 -34.13 -0.07 28.28
N GLU A 56 -34.40 -0.93 27.30
CA GLU A 56 -35.26 -0.73 26.13
C GLU A 56 -34.72 0.17 24.99
N ALA A 57 -34.02 -0.46 24.05
CA ALA A 57 -34.04 -0.08 22.65
C ALA A 57 -34.42 -1.31 21.81
N SER A 58 -35.70 -1.68 21.86
CA SER A 58 -36.31 -2.47 20.79
C SER A 58 -36.73 -1.49 19.70
N ASP A 59 -35.83 -1.22 18.76
CA ASP A 59 -36.23 -0.74 17.44
C ASP A 59 -35.40 -1.52 16.42
N ASP A 60 -36.09 -2.49 15.82
CA ASP A 60 -35.78 -3.18 14.58
C ASP A 60 -35.52 -2.14 13.49
N LYS A 61 -34.27 -1.69 13.38
CA LYS A 61 -33.78 -1.10 12.12
C LYS A 61 -33.58 -2.27 11.18
N GLY A 62 -34.65 -2.53 10.42
CA GLY A 62 -34.80 -3.69 9.56
C GLY A 62 -33.51 -4.08 8.85
N ALA A 63 -33.13 -5.33 9.05
CA ALA A 63 -32.21 -6.00 8.15
C ALA A 63 -32.75 -5.84 6.73
N VAL A 64 -32.06 -5.04 5.92
CA VAL A 64 -32.24 -5.04 4.49
C VAL A 64 -31.94 -6.47 4.05
N GLN A 65 -32.94 -7.18 3.53
CA GLN A 65 -32.67 -8.44 2.86
C GLN A 65 -31.72 -8.13 1.70
N PRO A 66 -30.58 -8.82 1.56
CA PRO A 66 -29.72 -8.60 0.41
C PRO A 66 -30.52 -8.92 -0.85
N ASP A 67 -30.65 -7.93 -1.74
CA ASP A 67 -31.01 -8.16 -3.12
C ASP A 67 -30.05 -9.22 -3.70
N GLU A 68 -30.52 -9.99 -4.69
CA GLU A 68 -29.82 -11.13 -5.29
C GLU A 68 -28.30 -10.91 -5.44
N ASN A 69 -27.47 -11.64 -4.65
CA ASN A 69 -25.99 -11.71 -4.67
C ASN A 69 -25.37 -11.16 -5.97
N THR A 70 -25.21 -9.84 -6.02
CA THR A 70 -24.88 -9.12 -7.26
C THR A 70 -23.38 -9.17 -7.57
N GLY A 71 -22.57 -9.58 -6.58
CA GLY A 71 -21.11 -9.51 -6.63
C GLY A 71 -20.57 -8.11 -6.33
N ASN A 72 -21.45 -7.16 -5.98
CA ASN A 72 -21.08 -5.77 -5.64
C ASN A 72 -21.01 -5.55 -4.12
N GLU A 73 -20.80 -6.60 -3.35
CA GLU A 73 -20.66 -6.51 -1.90
C GLU A 73 -19.17 -6.51 -1.49
N ILE A 74 -18.83 -5.68 -0.50
CA ILE A 74 -17.54 -5.73 0.22
C ILE A 74 -17.86 -6.19 1.64
N ILE A 75 -17.33 -7.34 2.04
CA ILE A 75 -17.61 -7.91 3.36
C ILE A 75 -16.40 -7.71 4.26
N CYS A 76 -16.62 -7.01 5.36
CA CYS A 76 -15.63 -6.70 6.37
C CYS A 76 -15.70 -7.73 7.50
N TRP A 77 -14.77 -8.68 7.51
CA TRP A 77 -14.68 -9.73 8.52
C TRP A 77 -13.71 -9.35 9.63
N GLY A 78 -14.11 -9.58 10.87
CA GLY A 78 -13.20 -9.44 11.99
C GLY A 78 -13.87 -9.49 13.34
N ASP A 79 -13.14 -8.97 14.32
CA ASP A 79 -13.51 -8.94 15.72
C ASP A 79 -14.15 -7.59 16.13
N SER A 80 -13.87 -7.12 17.36
CA SER A 80 -14.32 -5.83 17.88
C SER A 80 -13.75 -4.63 17.10
N LEU A 81 -12.59 -4.77 16.46
CA LEU A 81 -12.03 -3.72 15.60
C LEU A 81 -12.91 -3.52 14.38
N THR A 82 -13.34 -4.61 13.73
CA THR A 82 -14.29 -4.53 12.61
C THR A 82 -15.68 -4.11 13.04
N TYR A 83 -16.12 -4.52 14.23
CA TYR A 83 -17.40 -4.07 14.79
C TYR A 83 -17.43 -2.54 14.99
N GLY A 84 -16.30 -1.90 15.30
CA GLY A 84 -16.21 -0.47 15.62
C GLY A 84 -16.29 -0.18 17.12
N TYR A 85 -15.90 -1.13 17.99
CA TYR A 85 -15.95 -0.91 19.43
C TYR A 85 -15.05 0.25 19.84
N GLY A 86 -15.58 1.20 20.61
CA GLY A 86 -14.84 2.39 21.02
C GLY A 86 -14.99 3.59 20.09
N GLY A 87 -15.49 3.40 18.87
CA GLY A 87 -15.58 4.47 17.87
C GLY A 87 -16.73 5.46 18.05
N GLU A 88 -17.44 5.43 19.18
CA GLU A 88 -18.60 6.29 19.45
C GLU A 88 -19.69 6.24 18.37
N GLY A 89 -19.89 5.06 17.76
CA GLY A 89 -20.82 4.86 16.65
C GLY A 89 -20.21 5.08 15.26
N VAL A 90 -18.88 5.21 15.18
CA VAL A 90 -18.11 5.18 13.93
C VAL A 90 -17.36 3.85 13.84
N SER A 91 -17.53 3.14 12.74
CA SER A 91 -16.74 1.97 12.38
C SER A 91 -16.07 2.15 11.02
N TYR A 92 -14.94 1.48 10.77
CA TYR A 92 -14.29 1.58 9.46
C TYR A 92 -15.19 1.09 8.31
N PRO A 93 -16.05 0.05 8.45
CA PRO A 93 -16.93 -0.36 7.37
C PRO A 93 -17.98 0.71 7.03
N GLU A 94 -18.47 1.45 8.02
CA GLU A 94 -19.39 2.59 7.79
C GLU A 94 -18.69 3.75 7.08
N VAL A 95 -17.43 4.03 7.44
CA VAL A 95 -16.63 5.06 6.77
C VAL A 95 -16.34 4.65 5.32
N LEU A 96 -15.94 3.40 5.09
CA LEU A 96 -15.73 2.86 3.75
C LEU A 96 -17.00 2.99 2.90
N GLN A 97 -18.16 2.65 3.45
CA GLN A 97 -19.44 2.81 2.74
C GLN A 97 -19.72 4.27 2.40
N ALA A 98 -19.42 5.21 3.32
CA ALA A 98 -19.62 6.63 3.09
C ALA A 98 -18.76 7.14 1.93
N ILE A 99 -17.47 6.77 1.90
CA ILE A 99 -16.55 7.15 0.82
C ILE A 99 -17.02 6.58 -0.54
N LEU A 100 -17.41 5.31 -0.58
CA LEU A 100 -17.93 4.68 -1.80
C LEU A 100 -19.22 5.34 -2.31
N ASN A 101 -20.09 5.76 -1.40
CA ASN A 101 -21.29 6.52 -1.77
C ASN A 101 -20.95 7.88 -2.38
N GLU A 102 -19.93 8.55 -1.83
CA GLU A 102 -19.46 9.85 -2.33
C GLU A 102 -18.80 9.74 -3.72
N SER A 103 -18.08 8.64 -3.99
CA SER A 103 -17.50 8.37 -5.31
C SER A 103 -18.54 7.91 -6.35
N GLY A 104 -19.77 7.62 -5.94
CA GLY A 104 -20.81 7.07 -6.81
C GLY A 104 -20.62 5.59 -7.12
N SER A 105 -19.78 4.89 -6.34
CA SER A 105 -19.53 3.46 -6.50
C SER A 105 -20.80 2.64 -6.23
N ARG A 106 -20.92 1.52 -6.95
CA ARG A 106 -22.05 0.58 -6.80
C ARG A 106 -21.87 -0.41 -5.65
N TYR A 107 -20.73 -0.40 -4.96
CA TYR A 107 -20.44 -1.39 -3.93
C TYR A 107 -21.15 -1.08 -2.61
N SER A 108 -21.72 -2.11 -1.99
CA SER A 108 -22.26 -2.05 -0.63
C SER A 108 -21.33 -2.74 0.36
N VAL A 109 -21.05 -2.10 1.49
CA VAL A 109 -20.18 -2.62 2.55
C VAL A 109 -21.01 -3.27 3.65
N ILE A 110 -20.62 -4.47 4.05
CA ILE A 110 -21.29 -5.23 5.11
C ILE A 110 -20.33 -5.43 6.27
N ASN A 111 -20.69 -4.92 7.45
CA ASN A 111 -19.94 -5.11 8.68
C ASN A 111 -20.23 -6.49 9.29
N MET A 112 -19.27 -7.40 9.21
CA MET A 112 -19.29 -8.73 9.83
C MET A 112 -18.38 -8.80 11.07
N GLY A 113 -18.24 -7.68 11.80
CA GLY A 113 -17.48 -7.60 13.05
C GLY A 113 -18.20 -8.22 14.24
N ALA A 114 -17.48 -9.03 15.02
CA ALA A 114 -18.03 -9.66 16.22
C ALA A 114 -17.10 -9.45 17.42
N CYS A 115 -17.60 -8.79 18.46
CA CYS A 115 -16.78 -8.46 19.62
C CYS A 115 -16.27 -9.72 20.32
N GLY A 116 -14.99 -9.73 20.70
CA GLY A 116 -14.37 -10.79 21.49
C GLY A 116 -14.16 -12.13 20.78
N GLU A 117 -14.42 -12.23 19.48
CA GLU A 117 -14.08 -13.43 18.70
C GLU A 117 -12.58 -13.45 18.40
N ASP A 118 -11.97 -14.63 18.51
CA ASP A 118 -10.60 -14.90 18.08
C ASP A 118 -10.56 -15.39 16.63
N SER A 119 -9.35 -15.55 16.07
CA SER A 119 -9.19 -15.88 14.65
C SER A 119 -9.87 -17.19 14.25
N ILE A 120 -9.82 -18.21 15.12
CA ILE A 120 -10.42 -19.51 14.85
C ILE A 120 -11.95 -19.49 14.96
N THR A 121 -12.50 -18.69 15.87
CA THR A 121 -13.93 -18.45 15.93
C THR A 121 -14.39 -17.75 14.66
N ILE A 122 -13.72 -16.69 14.22
CA ILE A 122 -14.08 -15.98 12.98
C ILE A 122 -13.96 -16.89 11.75
N ALA A 123 -12.90 -17.72 11.68
CA ALA A 123 -12.71 -18.66 10.58
C ALA A 123 -13.82 -19.70 10.47
N GLY A 124 -14.39 -20.14 11.60
CA GLY A 124 -15.56 -21.01 11.59
C GLY A 124 -16.85 -20.32 11.18
N ARG A 125 -17.03 -19.05 11.56
CA ARG A 125 -18.16 -18.24 11.12
C ARG A 125 -18.16 -18.02 9.62
N MET A 126 -16.99 -17.80 9.04
CA MET A 126 -16.78 -17.68 7.58
C MET A 126 -16.86 -19.02 6.83
N GLY A 127 -16.89 -20.16 7.54
CA GLY A 127 -16.87 -21.49 6.92
C GLY A 127 -15.51 -21.94 6.39
N GLY A 128 -14.42 -21.19 6.64
CA GLY A 128 -13.06 -21.61 6.29
C GLY A 128 -12.57 -22.77 7.16
N ILE A 129 -12.84 -22.69 8.46
CA ILE A 129 -12.60 -23.79 9.41
C ILE A 129 -13.90 -24.06 10.17
N PRO A 130 -14.83 -24.83 9.58
CA PRO A 130 -16.20 -24.91 10.05
C PRO A 130 -16.33 -25.29 11.52
N TYR A 131 -17.39 -24.81 12.15
CA TYR A 131 -17.80 -25.32 13.45
C TYR A 131 -18.36 -26.74 13.32
N VAL A 132 -18.14 -27.57 14.33
CA VAL A 132 -18.68 -28.92 14.42
C VAL A 132 -19.28 -29.19 15.79
N LEU A 133 -20.23 -30.13 15.84
CA LEU A 133 -20.72 -30.67 17.11
C LEU A 133 -19.60 -31.44 17.82
N LYS A 134 -19.31 -31.07 19.06
CA LYS A 134 -18.34 -31.78 19.90
C LYS A 134 -18.87 -33.10 20.46
N SER A 135 -20.20 -33.29 20.45
CA SER A 135 -20.85 -34.49 20.92
C SER A 135 -22.12 -34.77 20.13
N THR A 136 -22.52 -36.05 20.03
CA THR A 136 -23.77 -36.44 19.37
C THR A 136 -24.97 -35.87 20.11
N VAL A 137 -25.88 -35.22 19.36
CA VAL A 137 -27.08 -34.57 19.90
C VAL A 137 -28.33 -35.09 19.18
N GLN A 138 -29.37 -35.38 19.96
CA GLN A 138 -30.70 -35.65 19.43
C GLN A 138 -31.47 -34.33 19.25
N ILE A 139 -31.59 -33.85 18.02
CA ILE A 139 -32.41 -32.67 17.70
C ILE A 139 -33.90 -33.08 17.78
N PRO A 140 -34.69 -32.51 18.71
CA PRO A 140 -36.05 -32.96 19.02
C PRO A 140 -37.05 -32.60 17.91
N GLU A 141 -38.18 -33.31 17.83
CA GLU A 141 -39.21 -33.09 16.79
C GLU A 141 -39.73 -31.65 16.74
N GLY A 142 -39.98 -31.05 17.91
CA GLY A 142 -40.52 -29.70 18.06
C GLY A 142 -39.47 -28.59 18.00
N CYS A 143 -39.95 -27.34 17.88
CA CYS A 143 -39.13 -26.12 17.97
C CYS A 143 -38.78 -25.80 19.43
N VAL A 144 -38.04 -26.70 20.09
CA VAL A 144 -37.58 -26.53 21.47
C VAL A 144 -36.05 -26.52 21.51
N PRO A 145 -35.43 -25.73 22.41
CA PRO A 145 -33.98 -25.68 22.52
C PRO A 145 -33.41 -27.04 22.94
N VAL A 146 -32.31 -27.45 22.29
CA VAL A 146 -31.47 -28.56 22.73
C VAL A 146 -30.06 -28.05 23.01
N THR A 147 -29.47 -28.44 24.14
CA THR A 147 -28.09 -28.10 24.49
C THR A 147 -27.13 -28.79 23.54
N ILE A 148 -26.16 -28.03 23.04
CA ILE A 148 -25.09 -28.52 22.19
C ILE A 148 -23.74 -28.03 22.70
N GLU A 149 -22.69 -28.74 22.29
CA GLU A 149 -21.30 -28.32 22.47
C GLU A 149 -20.68 -28.13 21.08
N ILE A 150 -19.88 -27.07 20.93
CA ILE A 150 -19.32 -26.65 19.65
C ILE A 150 -17.82 -26.51 19.78
N GLU A 151 -17.10 -26.95 18.76
CA GLU A 151 -15.68 -26.68 18.56
C GLU A 151 -15.41 -26.40 17.08
N SER A 152 -14.23 -25.90 16.73
CA SER A 152 -13.81 -25.82 15.33
C SER A 152 -13.47 -27.23 14.82
N LYS A 153 -13.48 -27.41 13.49
CA LYS A 153 -13.14 -28.69 12.84
C LYS A 153 -11.74 -29.22 13.17
N ASN A 154 -10.82 -28.36 13.58
CA ASN A 154 -9.47 -28.74 14.06
C ASN A 154 -9.39 -28.96 15.58
N GLY A 155 -10.54 -29.00 16.28
CA GLY A 155 -10.64 -29.32 17.72
C GLY A 155 -10.29 -28.16 18.65
N LYS A 156 -10.21 -26.92 18.16
CA LYS A 156 -10.01 -25.73 19.00
C LYS A 156 -11.35 -25.25 19.57
N LYS A 157 -11.29 -24.66 20.77
CA LYS A 157 -12.46 -24.08 21.41
C LYS A 157 -12.85 -22.80 20.66
N VAL A 158 -14.15 -22.62 20.42
CA VAL A 158 -14.71 -21.45 19.75
C VAL A 158 -15.80 -20.79 20.59
N PHE A 159 -16.00 -19.49 20.41
CA PHE A 159 -17.00 -18.73 21.15
C PHE A 159 -17.92 -17.87 20.25
N PRO A 160 -18.62 -18.48 19.27
CA PRO A 160 -19.51 -17.76 18.38
C PRO A 160 -20.62 -17.00 19.12
N SER A 161 -21.00 -15.84 18.60
CA SER A 161 -22.15 -15.06 19.07
C SER A 161 -22.12 -14.61 20.55
N LEU A 162 -20.94 -14.52 21.17
CA LEU A 162 -20.83 -14.20 22.61
C LEU A 162 -21.36 -12.81 22.99
N TYR A 163 -21.27 -11.85 22.08
CA TYR A 163 -21.69 -10.46 22.29
C TYR A 163 -22.69 -9.96 21.25
N ASN A 164 -22.59 -10.42 20.01
CA ASN A 164 -23.54 -10.11 18.93
C ASN A 164 -23.69 -11.29 17.98
N ASP A 165 -24.87 -11.44 17.39
CA ASP A 165 -25.16 -12.45 16.38
C ASP A 165 -25.00 -11.83 14.98
N VAL A 166 -23.90 -12.16 14.32
CA VAL A 166 -23.60 -11.72 12.96
C VAL A 166 -23.11 -12.93 12.17
N GLY A 167 -23.64 -13.16 10.97
CA GLY A 167 -23.17 -14.22 10.08
C GLY A 167 -23.30 -15.66 10.58
N ILE A 168 -23.98 -15.93 11.69
CA ILE A 168 -24.16 -17.31 12.20
C ILE A 168 -25.57 -17.80 11.92
N ASN A 169 -26.57 -17.07 12.41
CA ASN A 169 -27.96 -17.46 12.26
C ASN A 169 -28.62 -16.91 10.99
N GLN A 170 -29.61 -17.60 10.41
CA GLN A 170 -29.98 -18.98 10.74
C GLN A 170 -28.89 -19.97 10.29
N CYS A 171 -28.61 -20.97 11.12
CA CYS A 171 -27.62 -22.00 10.82
C CYS A 171 -28.28 -23.35 10.52
N THR A 172 -27.54 -24.26 9.90
CA THR A 172 -28.00 -25.61 9.58
C THR A 172 -27.12 -26.66 10.26
N ILE A 173 -27.74 -27.59 10.99
CA ILE A 173 -27.08 -28.74 11.64
C ILE A 173 -27.79 -30.01 11.18
N ALA A 174 -27.04 -30.97 10.60
CA ALA A 174 -27.60 -32.23 10.06
C ALA A 174 -28.79 -32.01 9.08
N GLY A 175 -28.72 -30.96 8.27
CA GLY A 175 -29.78 -30.59 7.32
C GLY A 175 -31.01 -29.93 7.96
N ILE A 176 -30.97 -29.61 9.26
CA ILE A 176 -32.03 -28.91 9.98
C ILE A 176 -31.63 -27.45 10.19
N THR A 177 -32.41 -26.53 9.61
CA THR A 177 -32.25 -25.09 9.83
C THR A 177 -32.80 -24.69 11.21
N GLY A 178 -32.08 -23.82 11.91
CA GLY A 178 -32.45 -23.32 13.22
C GLY A 178 -31.65 -22.10 13.66
N VAL A 179 -31.80 -21.79 14.94
CA VAL A 179 -31.12 -20.70 15.61
C VAL A 179 -30.21 -21.28 16.69
N LEU A 180 -28.94 -20.89 16.63
CA LEU A 180 -27.96 -21.06 17.69
C LEU A 180 -28.13 -19.94 18.71
N SER A 181 -28.23 -20.28 19.99
CA SER A 181 -28.34 -19.31 21.08
C SER A 181 -27.36 -19.64 22.20
N ILE A 182 -26.70 -18.61 22.72
CA ILE A 182 -25.78 -18.70 23.85
C ILE A 182 -26.45 -18.23 25.14
N SER A 183 -26.17 -18.92 26.24
CA SER A 183 -26.44 -18.43 27.60
C SER A 183 -25.13 -18.31 28.36
N LYS A 184 -24.81 -17.10 28.85
CA LYS A 184 -23.67 -16.87 29.75
C LYS A 184 -24.02 -17.42 31.12
N ILE A 185 -23.29 -18.44 31.57
CA ILE A 185 -23.46 -19.10 32.88
C ILE A 185 -22.50 -18.51 33.93
N GLY A 186 -21.46 -17.79 33.49
CA GLY A 186 -20.53 -17.00 34.31
C GLY A 186 -19.49 -16.28 33.43
N ASP A 187 -18.44 -15.72 34.03
CA ASP A 187 -17.42 -14.93 33.32
C ASP A 187 -16.63 -15.73 32.25
N MET A 188 -16.63 -17.08 32.33
CA MET A 188 -15.90 -17.96 31.41
C MET A 188 -16.68 -19.23 30.98
N GLU A 189 -17.97 -19.33 31.34
CA GLU A 189 -18.80 -20.48 30.99
C GLU A 189 -19.99 -20.04 30.14
N SER A 190 -20.08 -20.63 28.96
CA SER A 190 -21.17 -20.44 28.00
C SER A 190 -21.79 -21.79 27.68
N SER A 191 -23.12 -21.86 27.68
CA SER A 191 -23.84 -23.02 27.13
C SER A 191 -24.52 -22.62 25.83
N TYR A 192 -24.35 -23.44 24.81
CA TYR A 192 -25.02 -23.27 23.53
C TYR A 192 -26.28 -24.13 23.47
N THR A 193 -27.29 -23.58 22.81
CA THR A 193 -28.50 -24.31 22.45
C THR A 193 -28.80 -24.11 20.98
N PHE A 194 -29.36 -25.14 20.36
CA PHE A 194 -29.90 -25.07 19.01
C PHE A 194 -31.41 -25.26 19.06
N THR A 195 -32.15 -24.38 18.39
CA THR A 195 -33.60 -24.48 18.24
C THR A 195 -33.96 -24.52 16.77
N ARG A 196 -34.52 -25.64 16.28
CA ARG A 196 -34.96 -25.77 14.89
C ARG A 196 -36.06 -24.75 14.55
N SER A 197 -36.01 -24.19 13.34
CA SER A 197 -36.95 -23.16 12.88
C SER A 197 -38.36 -23.71 12.60
N ARG A 198 -38.48 -25.00 12.28
CA ARG A 198 -39.77 -25.67 11.98
C ARG A 198 -39.80 -27.07 12.58
N ALA A 199 -40.96 -27.47 13.09
CA ALA A 199 -41.16 -28.82 13.60
C ALA A 199 -41.02 -29.87 12.48
N GLY A 200 -40.56 -31.06 12.84
CA GLY A 200 -40.29 -32.16 11.91
C GLY A 200 -39.90 -33.43 12.64
N ASN A 201 -39.30 -34.39 11.96
CA ASN A 201 -38.83 -35.62 12.60
C ASN A 201 -37.64 -35.35 13.52
N SER A 202 -37.48 -36.17 14.55
CA SER A 202 -36.28 -36.16 15.40
C SER A 202 -35.07 -36.55 14.56
N VAL A 203 -33.96 -35.81 14.66
CA VAL A 203 -32.73 -36.07 13.89
C VAL A 203 -31.59 -36.29 14.85
N LEU A 204 -30.87 -37.40 14.69
CA LEU A 204 -29.63 -37.65 15.39
C LEU A 204 -28.50 -36.96 14.61
N ALA A 205 -27.91 -35.92 15.20
CA ALA A 205 -26.75 -35.23 14.67
C ALA A 205 -25.51 -35.78 15.39
N GLU A 206 -24.66 -36.51 14.68
CA GLU A 206 -23.49 -37.17 15.26
C GLU A 206 -22.39 -36.15 15.63
N GLU A 207 -21.51 -36.52 16.56
CA GLU A 207 -20.26 -35.81 16.80
C GLU A 207 -19.50 -35.57 15.48
N GLY A 208 -18.91 -34.38 15.32
CA GLY A 208 -18.27 -33.93 14.10
C GLY A 208 -19.22 -33.41 13.01
N THR A 209 -20.55 -33.44 13.23
CA THR A 209 -21.50 -32.83 12.29
C THR A 209 -21.23 -31.32 12.17
N GLU A 210 -21.04 -30.86 10.94
CA GLU A 210 -20.79 -29.45 10.62
C GLU A 210 -22.01 -28.58 10.95
N ILE A 211 -21.74 -27.42 11.54
CA ILE A 211 -22.71 -26.34 11.74
C ILE A 211 -22.47 -25.33 10.63
N ILE A 212 -23.36 -25.36 9.63
CA ILE A 212 -23.28 -24.46 8.48
C ILE A 212 -23.90 -23.12 8.88
N THR A 213 -23.07 -22.07 8.95
CA THR A 213 -23.49 -20.71 9.31
C THR A 213 -24.14 -20.00 8.11
N SER A 214 -24.91 -18.93 8.37
CA SER A 214 -25.47 -18.11 7.27
C SER A 214 -24.37 -17.48 6.42
N ALA A 215 -23.35 -16.89 7.06
CA ALA A 215 -22.21 -16.28 6.38
C ALA A 215 -21.38 -17.25 5.53
N SER A 216 -21.32 -18.55 5.90
CA SER A 216 -20.52 -19.49 5.12
C SER A 216 -21.10 -19.74 3.73
N GLN A 217 -22.41 -19.52 3.56
CA GLN A 217 -23.14 -19.73 2.29
C GLN A 217 -23.47 -18.42 1.56
N GLU A 218 -23.53 -17.30 2.28
CA GLU A 218 -23.76 -15.98 1.71
C GLU A 218 -22.45 -15.34 1.22
N TYR A 219 -22.57 -14.35 0.32
CA TYR A 219 -21.46 -13.50 -0.13
C TYR A 219 -20.28 -14.25 -0.79
N GLU A 220 -20.53 -15.39 -1.45
CA GLU A 220 -19.47 -16.18 -2.08
C GLU A 220 -18.71 -15.42 -3.18
N ASN A 221 -19.34 -14.41 -3.82
CA ASN A 221 -18.78 -13.60 -4.90
C ASN A 221 -18.20 -12.25 -4.43
N ALA A 222 -18.37 -11.91 -3.16
CA ALA A 222 -18.07 -10.59 -2.63
C ALA A 222 -16.56 -10.35 -2.47
N VAL A 223 -16.14 -9.08 -2.50
CA VAL A 223 -14.79 -8.70 -2.10
C VAL A 223 -14.66 -8.90 -0.59
N SER A 224 -13.62 -9.61 -0.14
CA SER A 224 -13.44 -9.92 1.29
C SER A 224 -12.33 -9.08 1.93
N VAL A 225 -12.68 -8.22 2.87
CA VAL A 225 -11.72 -7.56 3.78
C VAL A 225 -11.61 -8.42 5.04
N ILE A 226 -10.42 -8.96 5.31
CA ILE A 226 -10.17 -9.95 6.36
C ILE A 226 -9.24 -9.33 7.40
N TRP A 227 -9.79 -8.96 8.55
CA TRP A 227 -9.04 -8.42 9.68
C TRP A 227 -9.20 -9.32 10.90
N ILE A 228 -8.41 -10.40 10.94
CA ILE A 228 -8.48 -11.43 11.98
C ILE A 228 -7.10 -11.65 12.59
N GLY A 229 -7.04 -11.84 13.92
CA GLY A 229 -5.82 -12.18 14.66
C GLY A 229 -5.59 -11.40 15.96
N THR A 230 -6.24 -10.25 16.14
CA THR A 230 -6.08 -9.38 17.33
C THR A 230 -6.27 -10.13 18.65
N ASN A 231 -7.29 -10.99 18.72
CA ASN A 231 -7.67 -11.71 19.94
C ASN A 231 -6.99 -13.08 20.08
N GLY A 232 -5.97 -13.39 19.27
CA GLY A 232 -5.33 -14.71 19.27
C GLY A 232 -6.18 -15.77 18.55
N GLY A 233 -6.16 -17.01 19.06
CA GLY A 233 -6.82 -18.18 18.41
C GLY A 233 -5.85 -19.06 17.61
N TYR A 234 -4.57 -18.73 17.64
CA TYR A 234 -3.47 -19.40 16.95
C TYR A 234 -2.24 -19.49 17.86
N ASP A 235 -1.39 -20.49 17.60
CA ASP A 235 -0.18 -20.77 18.37
C ASP A 235 1.10 -20.22 17.69
N SER A 236 1.01 -19.86 16.39
CA SER A 236 2.06 -19.19 15.63
C SER A 236 1.48 -18.33 14.49
N TYR A 237 2.26 -17.42 13.92
CA TYR A 237 1.82 -16.59 12.80
C TYR A 237 1.57 -17.39 11.53
N GLU A 238 2.27 -18.50 11.33
CA GLU A 238 1.99 -19.46 10.25
C GLU A 238 0.61 -20.09 10.42
N GLU A 239 0.22 -20.44 11.65
CA GLU A 239 -1.14 -20.94 11.89
C GLU A 239 -2.19 -19.84 11.62
N LEU A 240 -1.92 -18.58 11.98
CA LEU A 240 -2.82 -17.48 11.61
C LEU A 240 -2.99 -17.37 10.09
N VAL A 241 -1.90 -17.47 9.33
CA VAL A 241 -1.92 -17.50 7.86
C VAL A 241 -2.71 -18.70 7.34
N GLU A 242 -2.56 -19.90 7.93
CA GLU A 242 -3.36 -21.07 7.57
C GLU A 242 -4.86 -20.81 7.75
N GLN A 243 -5.24 -20.15 8.85
CA GLN A 243 -6.63 -19.78 9.13
C GLN A 243 -7.14 -18.73 8.13
N GLN A 244 -6.36 -17.70 7.83
CA GLN A 244 -6.66 -16.67 6.82
C GLN A 244 -6.82 -17.29 5.41
N ASN A 245 -5.93 -18.20 5.03
CA ASN A 245 -6.00 -18.91 3.74
C ASN A 245 -7.21 -19.85 3.67
N ALA A 246 -7.58 -20.50 4.78
CA ALA A 246 -8.77 -21.33 4.83
C ALA A 246 -10.04 -20.51 4.59
N VAL A 247 -10.13 -19.29 5.14
CA VAL A 247 -11.29 -18.42 4.90
C VAL A 247 -11.32 -17.88 3.47
N ILE A 248 -10.18 -17.49 2.88
CA ILE A 248 -10.09 -17.09 1.46
C ILE A 248 -10.55 -18.24 0.56
N ALA A 249 -10.05 -19.46 0.81
CA ALA A 249 -10.39 -20.65 0.02
C ALA A 249 -11.88 -21.02 0.11
N SER A 250 -12.57 -20.64 1.20
CA SER A 250 -13.99 -20.91 1.39
C SER A 250 -14.90 -20.08 0.48
N ARG A 251 -14.42 -18.94 -0.06
CA ARG A 251 -15.19 -18.05 -0.92
C ARG A 251 -15.24 -18.57 -2.36
N ALA A 252 -16.06 -19.59 -2.61
CA ALA A 252 -16.07 -20.33 -3.88
C ALA A 252 -16.34 -19.47 -5.12
N GLY A 253 -17.05 -18.36 -4.97
CA GLY A 253 -17.41 -17.45 -6.06
C GLY A 253 -16.36 -16.39 -6.40
N ASN A 254 -15.51 -16.00 -5.44
CA ASN A 254 -14.47 -15.00 -5.62
C ASN A 254 -13.33 -15.18 -4.62
N ARG A 255 -12.28 -15.89 -5.04
CA ARG A 255 -11.06 -16.15 -4.24
C ARG A 255 -9.94 -15.17 -4.49
N GLU A 256 -10.07 -14.37 -5.55
CA GLU A 256 -8.99 -13.50 -6.02
C GLU A 256 -9.10 -12.09 -5.43
N ARG A 257 -10.33 -11.61 -5.17
CA ARG A 257 -10.57 -10.25 -4.67
C ARG A 257 -10.72 -10.24 -3.15
N TYR A 258 -9.59 -10.19 -2.47
CA TYR A 258 -9.53 -10.06 -1.01
C TYR A 258 -8.43 -9.09 -0.58
N LEU A 259 -8.58 -8.55 0.63
CA LEU A 259 -7.59 -7.75 1.33
C LEU A 259 -7.40 -8.32 2.74
N VAL A 260 -6.16 -8.67 3.09
CA VAL A 260 -5.80 -9.02 4.47
C VAL A 260 -5.32 -7.77 5.18
N VAL A 261 -5.94 -7.43 6.31
CA VAL A 261 -5.56 -6.29 7.15
C VAL A 261 -4.77 -6.81 8.36
N GLY A 262 -3.59 -6.23 8.58
CA GLY A 262 -2.65 -6.65 9.62
C GLY A 262 -3.04 -6.27 11.05
N ILE A 263 -2.34 -6.84 12.01
CA ILE A 263 -2.46 -6.46 13.42
C ILE A 263 -2.04 -4.99 13.58
N ALA A 264 -2.87 -4.18 14.23
CA ALA A 264 -2.71 -2.73 14.29
C ALA A 264 -1.96 -2.22 15.53
N TYR A 265 -1.23 -3.07 16.24
CA TYR A 265 -0.47 -2.69 17.43
C TYR A 265 0.87 -3.41 17.48
N GLY A 266 1.73 -2.95 18.38
CA GLY A 266 3.09 -3.44 18.52
C GLY A 266 4.12 -2.48 17.91
N ASP A 267 5.37 -2.69 18.26
CA ASP A 267 6.54 -1.97 17.75
C ASP A 267 7.06 -2.64 16.47
N ARG A 268 7.57 -1.87 15.51
CA ARG A 268 8.10 -2.37 14.23
C ARG A 268 9.14 -3.48 14.41
N GLU A 269 10.09 -3.31 15.33
CA GLU A 269 11.14 -4.30 15.57
C GLU A 269 10.61 -5.59 16.19
N ILE A 270 9.54 -5.49 16.99
CA ILE A 270 8.86 -6.65 17.58
C ILE A 270 8.01 -7.37 16.53
N MET A 271 7.38 -6.61 15.62
CA MET A 271 6.43 -7.12 14.63
C MET A 271 7.08 -7.54 13.31
N LYS A 272 8.38 -7.33 13.10
CA LYS A 272 9.03 -7.61 11.81
C LYS A 272 8.87 -9.05 11.29
N ASP A 273 8.90 -10.06 12.17
CA ASP A 273 8.70 -11.46 11.75
C ASP A 273 7.25 -11.69 11.30
N TYR A 274 6.29 -11.05 11.98
CA TYR A 274 4.88 -11.08 11.59
C TYR A 274 4.69 -10.39 10.24
N ASP A 275 5.21 -9.17 10.07
CA ASP A 275 5.07 -8.40 8.84
C ASP A 275 5.70 -9.12 7.65
N HIS A 276 6.89 -9.70 7.86
CA HIS A 276 7.55 -10.51 6.84
C HIS A 276 6.70 -11.72 6.43
N ILE A 277 6.13 -12.47 7.38
CA ILE A 277 5.25 -13.61 7.09
C ILE A 277 4.00 -13.14 6.32
N MET A 278 3.40 -12.02 6.70
CA MET A 278 2.21 -11.50 6.02
C MET A 278 2.52 -11.08 4.58
N TYR A 279 3.60 -10.33 4.35
CA TYR A 279 4.02 -9.95 3.00
C TYR A 279 4.41 -11.16 2.13
N GLN A 280 5.09 -12.16 2.70
CA GLN A 280 5.41 -13.38 1.96
C GLN A 280 4.17 -14.13 1.46
N ASN A 281 3.07 -14.10 2.21
CA ASN A 281 1.86 -14.86 1.89
C ASN A 281 0.87 -14.07 1.03
N TYR A 282 0.84 -12.76 1.17
CA TYR A 282 -0.22 -11.92 0.60
C TYR A 282 0.29 -10.83 -0.35
N GLY A 283 1.58 -10.48 -0.29
CA GLY A 283 2.19 -9.42 -1.11
C GLY A 283 1.37 -8.13 -1.11
N GLU A 284 1.06 -7.62 -2.29
CA GLU A 284 0.18 -6.47 -2.47
C GLU A 284 -1.23 -6.59 -1.85
N LYS A 285 -1.76 -7.79 -1.60
CA LYS A 285 -3.08 -7.99 -0.98
C LYS A 285 -3.05 -7.90 0.55
N TYR A 286 -1.92 -7.44 1.12
CA TYR A 286 -1.77 -7.13 2.54
C TYR A 286 -1.73 -5.63 2.79
N LEU A 287 -2.52 -5.18 3.76
CA LEU A 287 -2.44 -3.85 4.33
C LEU A 287 -1.85 -3.95 5.75
N ASN A 288 -0.59 -3.56 5.89
CA ASN A 288 -0.01 -3.28 7.20
C ASN A 288 -0.59 -1.98 7.77
N ILE A 289 -1.78 -2.07 8.35
CA ILE A 289 -2.52 -0.93 8.89
C ILE A 289 -1.77 -0.22 10.03
N ARG A 290 -0.94 -0.96 10.78
CA ARG A 290 -0.10 -0.40 11.85
C ARG A 290 0.88 0.63 11.29
N GLU A 291 1.65 0.25 10.27
CA GLU A 291 2.60 1.15 9.63
C GLU A 291 1.89 2.30 8.88
N TYR A 292 0.76 2.02 8.22
CA TYR A 292 -0.04 3.10 7.60
C TYR A 292 -0.45 4.16 8.65
N LEU A 293 -1.02 3.74 9.77
CA LEU A 293 -1.45 4.64 10.84
C LEU A 293 -0.27 5.38 11.49
N ALA A 294 0.88 4.74 11.62
CA ALA A 294 2.10 5.33 12.15
C ALA A 294 2.61 6.49 11.29
N HIS A 295 2.61 6.32 9.97
CA HIS A 295 3.13 7.31 9.02
C HIS A 295 2.08 8.39 8.69
N PHE A 296 0.89 7.97 8.23
CA PHE A 296 -0.11 8.86 7.62
C PHE A 296 -1.27 9.22 8.56
N GLY A 297 -1.49 8.45 9.62
CA GLY A 297 -2.78 8.47 10.30
C GLY A 297 -3.17 9.81 10.94
N MET A 298 -2.19 10.55 11.47
CA MET A 298 -2.46 11.88 12.05
C MET A 298 -2.85 12.92 10.99
N GLU A 299 -2.19 12.89 9.84
CA GLU A 299 -2.49 13.78 8.72
C GLU A 299 -3.84 13.46 8.10
N THR A 300 -4.11 12.18 7.82
CA THR A 300 -5.40 11.72 7.32
C THR A 300 -6.56 12.10 8.25
N ALA A 301 -6.32 12.13 9.57
CA ALA A 301 -7.31 12.59 10.55
C ALA A 301 -7.45 14.12 10.64
N GLY A 302 -6.55 14.88 10.01
CA GLY A 302 -6.49 16.34 10.15
C GLY A 302 -6.08 16.81 11.55
N LEU A 303 -5.24 16.01 12.24
CA LEU A 303 -4.81 16.25 13.61
C LEU A 303 -3.33 16.69 13.66
N GLU A 304 -3.02 17.66 14.52
CA GLU A 304 -1.63 18.01 14.83
C GLU A 304 -0.99 16.90 15.67
N LYS A 305 0.24 16.48 15.30
CA LYS A 305 1.00 15.45 16.02
C LYS A 305 1.44 15.97 17.39
N THR A 306 1.12 15.25 18.47
CA THR A 306 1.72 15.52 19.79
C THR A 306 3.13 14.92 19.89
N ALA A 307 3.89 15.30 20.92
CA ALA A 307 5.21 14.68 21.18
C ALA A 307 5.12 13.17 21.43
N GLU A 308 4.00 12.70 22.00
CA GLU A 308 3.76 11.28 22.22
C GLU A 308 3.44 10.56 20.89
N ASP A 309 2.61 11.17 20.03
CA ASP A 309 2.34 10.65 18.69
C ASP A 309 3.62 10.50 17.87
N ILE A 310 4.49 11.53 17.85
CA ILE A 310 5.79 11.48 17.18
C ILE A 310 6.65 10.33 17.71
N SER A 311 6.67 10.16 19.04
CA SER A 311 7.44 9.08 19.67
C SER A 311 6.90 7.69 19.34
N TYR A 312 5.59 7.52 19.18
CA TYR A 312 5.00 6.24 18.79
C TYR A 312 5.25 5.96 17.30
N SER A 313 4.97 6.93 16.44
CA SER A 313 5.20 6.85 14.99
C SER A 313 6.65 6.49 14.66
N SER A 314 7.63 7.05 15.38
CA SER A 314 9.06 6.76 15.14
C SER A 314 9.47 5.31 15.40
N HIS A 315 8.60 4.52 16.05
CA HIS A 315 8.78 3.09 16.31
C HIS A 315 7.80 2.22 15.48
N GLY A 316 7.15 2.82 14.48
CA GLY A 316 6.07 2.20 13.71
C GLY A 316 4.82 1.89 14.55
N MET A 317 4.66 2.49 15.72
CA MET A 317 3.48 2.28 16.55
C MET A 317 2.37 3.25 16.17
N VAL A 318 1.12 2.83 16.34
CA VAL A 318 -0.04 3.69 16.10
C VAL A 318 -0.03 4.87 17.09
N PRO A 319 -0.19 6.12 16.61
CA PRO A 319 -0.33 7.31 17.44
C PRO A 319 -1.44 7.18 18.50
N PRO A 320 -1.16 7.46 19.78
CA PRO A 320 -2.16 7.42 20.84
C PRO A 320 -3.38 8.29 20.58
N SER A 321 -3.24 9.40 19.85
CA SER A 321 -4.34 10.30 19.50
C SER A 321 -5.41 9.64 18.61
N LEU A 322 -5.13 8.50 17.97
CA LEU A 322 -6.10 7.73 17.17
C LEU A 322 -6.81 6.63 17.98
N LYS A 323 -6.46 6.47 19.25
CA LYS A 323 -6.88 5.35 20.10
C LYS A 323 -7.78 5.82 21.25
N LEU A 324 -8.46 4.89 21.91
CA LEU A 324 -9.18 5.18 23.16
C LEU A 324 -8.23 5.57 24.31
N SER A 325 -7.08 4.91 24.35
CA SER A 325 -5.93 5.26 25.17
C SER A 325 -4.67 4.66 24.55
N ALA A 326 -3.49 5.12 24.99
CA ALA A 326 -2.20 4.67 24.44
C ALA A 326 -2.04 3.13 24.47
N GLU A 327 -2.52 2.47 25.54
CA GLU A 327 -2.41 1.02 25.75
C GLU A 327 -3.63 0.23 25.23
N ASP A 328 -4.71 0.91 24.80
CA ASP A 328 -5.90 0.21 24.29
C ASP A 328 -5.62 -0.37 22.90
N VAL A 329 -6.32 -1.41 22.49
CA VAL A 329 -6.25 -1.90 21.10
C VAL A 329 -7.30 -1.22 20.22
N HIS A 330 -8.32 -0.61 20.83
CA HIS A 330 -9.44 0.00 20.13
C HIS A 330 -9.17 1.46 19.76
N PHE A 331 -9.81 1.85 18.67
CA PHE A 331 -9.71 3.18 18.08
C PHE A 331 -10.82 4.09 18.58
N ASN A 332 -10.52 5.39 18.62
CA ASN A 332 -11.58 6.39 18.72
C ASN A 332 -12.20 6.63 17.33
N ALA A 333 -13.15 7.57 17.24
CA ALA A 333 -13.82 7.88 15.97
C ALA A 333 -12.84 8.30 14.85
N ASP A 334 -11.78 9.05 15.18
CA ASP A 334 -10.80 9.50 14.18
C ASP A 334 -9.93 8.35 13.69
N GLY A 335 -9.47 7.47 14.60
CA GLY A 335 -8.76 6.25 14.19
C GLY A 335 -9.59 5.38 13.24
N TYR A 336 -10.88 5.19 13.50
CA TYR A 336 -11.75 4.44 12.59
C TYR A 336 -11.99 5.12 11.25
N ARG A 337 -12.01 6.47 11.20
CA ARG A 337 -12.07 7.20 9.93
C ARG A 337 -10.84 6.95 9.08
N VAL A 338 -9.66 7.06 9.69
CA VAL A 338 -8.38 6.81 9.01
C VAL A 338 -8.30 5.37 8.51
N ILE A 339 -8.71 4.39 9.32
CA ILE A 339 -8.73 2.98 8.89
C ILE A 339 -9.67 2.76 7.70
N GLY A 340 -10.86 3.39 7.72
CA GLY A 340 -11.81 3.30 6.61
C GLY A 340 -11.22 3.86 5.31
N GLN A 341 -10.53 5.02 5.41
CA GLN A 341 -9.82 5.64 4.29
C GLN A 341 -8.68 4.75 3.78
N ALA A 342 -7.83 4.23 4.68
CA ALA A 342 -6.70 3.36 4.31
C ALA A 342 -7.16 2.09 3.57
N ILE A 343 -8.27 1.50 4.01
CA ILE A 343 -8.86 0.33 3.36
C ILE A 343 -9.46 0.73 2.01
N TYR A 344 -10.15 1.86 1.90
CA TYR A 344 -10.65 2.36 0.62
C TYR A 344 -9.53 2.54 -0.41
N GLU A 345 -8.48 3.29 -0.03
CA GLU A 345 -7.30 3.52 -0.87
C GLU A 345 -6.67 2.21 -1.33
N LYS A 346 -6.55 1.25 -0.41
CA LYS A 346 -5.96 -0.05 -0.74
C LYS A 346 -6.84 -0.87 -1.68
N LEU A 347 -8.16 -0.82 -1.53
CA LEU A 347 -9.07 -1.51 -2.45
C LEU A 347 -9.06 -0.83 -3.84
N MET A 348 -8.88 0.49 -3.90
CA MET A 348 -8.71 1.22 -5.15
C MET A 348 -7.39 0.88 -5.84
N GLU A 349 -6.29 0.83 -5.09
CA GLU A 349 -4.97 0.37 -5.56
C GLU A 349 -5.06 -1.03 -6.19
N LEU A 350 -5.86 -1.92 -5.59
CA LEU A 350 -6.08 -3.29 -6.08
C LEU A 350 -7.11 -3.38 -7.22
N GLY A 351 -7.78 -2.29 -7.58
CA GLY A 351 -8.84 -2.28 -8.59
C GLY A 351 -10.14 -2.98 -8.16
N TYR A 352 -10.41 -3.06 -6.86
CA TYR A 352 -11.56 -3.79 -6.30
C TYR A 352 -12.81 -2.93 -6.07
N CYS A 353 -12.77 -1.62 -6.32
CA CYS A 353 -13.90 -0.75 -5.98
C CYS A 353 -14.43 0.15 -7.10
N ASP A 354 -13.76 0.24 -8.26
CA ASP A 354 -14.19 1.06 -9.40
C ASP A 354 -13.84 0.41 -10.75
N GLU A 355 -14.72 -0.46 -11.26
CA GLU A 355 -14.56 -1.08 -12.58
C GLU A 355 -15.14 -0.22 -13.73
N GLU A 356 -15.89 0.85 -13.44
CA GLU A 356 -16.66 1.58 -14.47
C GLU A 356 -16.05 2.92 -14.95
N LEU A 357 -14.94 3.39 -14.37
CA LEU A 357 -14.38 4.70 -14.76
C LEU A 357 -13.50 4.70 -16.03
N TYR A 358 -13.06 3.54 -16.53
CA TYR A 358 -12.14 3.47 -17.68
C TYR A 358 -12.54 2.41 -18.71
N SER A 359 -13.76 2.54 -19.26
CA SER A 359 -14.15 1.80 -20.46
C SER A 359 -14.31 2.73 -21.66
N GLY A 360 -13.26 2.79 -22.49
CA GLY A 360 -13.43 2.94 -23.93
C GLY A 360 -13.14 4.31 -24.54
N ALA A 361 -11.89 4.76 -24.48
CA ALA A 361 -11.37 5.71 -25.47
C ALA A 361 -10.53 4.96 -26.51
N GLU A 362 -11.15 4.50 -27.60
CA GLU A 362 -10.40 4.14 -28.81
C GLU A 362 -9.65 5.40 -29.30
N HIS A 363 -8.32 5.39 -29.11
CA HIS A 363 -7.33 6.48 -29.29
C HIS A 363 -7.27 7.49 -28.12
N THR A 364 -6.50 7.12 -27.09
CA THR A 364 -6.28 7.86 -25.85
C THR A 364 -5.72 9.26 -26.05
N GLN A 365 -6.11 10.21 -25.19
CA GLN A 365 -5.66 11.60 -25.22
C GLN A 365 -4.13 11.69 -25.04
N GLU A 366 -3.58 10.79 -24.25
CA GLU A 366 -2.17 10.50 -23.98
C GLU A 366 -1.44 10.18 -25.29
N SER A 367 -2.01 9.34 -26.16
CA SER A 367 -1.41 9.00 -27.45
C SER A 367 -1.26 10.20 -28.38
N GLU A 368 -2.21 11.14 -28.36
CA GLU A 368 -2.11 12.40 -29.11
C GLU A 368 -1.18 13.41 -28.43
N PHE A 369 -1.11 13.39 -27.10
CA PHE A 369 -0.19 14.23 -26.34
C PHE A 369 1.28 13.84 -26.59
N VAL A 370 1.59 12.54 -26.53
CA VAL A 370 2.95 12.01 -26.79
C VAL A 370 3.44 12.36 -28.19
N LYS A 371 2.57 12.40 -29.20
CA LYS A 371 2.93 12.87 -30.56
C LYS A 371 3.42 14.31 -30.56
N GLN A 372 2.80 15.17 -29.74
CA GLN A 372 3.10 16.60 -29.68
C GLN A 372 4.43 16.89 -28.96
N MET A 373 4.86 15.99 -28.06
CA MET A 373 6.16 16.09 -27.39
C MET A 373 7.35 16.00 -28.37
N GLY A 374 7.16 15.35 -29.52
CA GLY A 374 8.16 15.27 -30.57
C GLY A 374 9.46 14.58 -30.12
N ALA A 375 10.61 15.10 -30.56
CA ALA A 375 11.92 14.60 -30.14
C ALA A 375 12.40 15.35 -28.90
N GLY A 376 12.98 14.62 -27.94
CA GLY A 376 13.50 15.19 -26.71
C GLY A 376 15.02 15.05 -26.51
N ILE A 377 15.55 15.83 -25.57
CA ILE A 377 16.92 15.72 -25.06
C ILE A 377 16.94 15.89 -23.53
N ASN A 378 17.72 15.07 -22.84
CA ASN A 378 17.96 15.18 -21.40
C ASN A 378 19.08 16.19 -21.13
N ILE A 379 18.96 16.95 -20.05
CA ILE A 379 20.07 17.75 -19.50
C ILE A 379 20.76 16.95 -18.38
N GLY A 380 21.30 15.79 -18.73
CA GLY A 380 21.92 14.86 -17.79
C GLY A 380 23.24 15.36 -17.21
N ASN A 381 23.68 14.73 -16.12
CA ASN A 381 24.86 15.05 -15.33
C ASN A 381 24.96 16.53 -14.95
N SER A 382 23.82 17.16 -14.64
CA SER A 382 23.68 18.55 -14.21
C SER A 382 22.89 18.64 -12.92
N LEU A 383 21.56 18.85 -12.94
CA LEU A 383 20.76 18.94 -11.71
C LEU A 383 20.53 17.57 -11.03
N ASP A 384 20.79 16.48 -11.75
CA ASP A 384 20.83 15.11 -11.25
C ASP A 384 22.14 14.78 -10.52
N SER A 385 23.20 15.57 -10.72
CA SER A 385 24.49 15.28 -10.13
C SER A 385 24.53 15.54 -8.63
N PHE A 386 25.27 14.71 -7.89
CA PHE A 386 25.37 14.77 -6.44
C PHE A 386 26.82 14.58 -5.96
N SER A 387 27.08 14.98 -4.71
CA SER A 387 28.39 14.85 -4.05
C SER A 387 28.26 14.49 -2.57
N ASP A 388 28.83 13.35 -2.18
CA ASP A 388 28.91 12.92 -0.78
C ASP A 388 30.06 13.60 -0.01
N ALA A 389 31.01 14.21 -0.73
CA ALA A 389 32.10 14.98 -0.13
C ALA A 389 31.67 16.40 0.30
N GLY A 390 30.42 16.77 0.01
CA GLY A 390 29.84 18.10 0.18
C GLY A 390 30.21 19.02 -0.99
N ALA A 391 29.21 19.64 -1.62
CA ALA A 391 29.41 20.80 -2.49
C ALA A 391 29.30 22.09 -1.64
N VAL A 392 29.95 23.18 -2.06
CA VAL A 392 30.04 24.42 -1.25
C VAL A 392 28.87 25.38 -1.57
N SER A 393 28.18 25.19 -2.70
CA SER A 393 27.04 25.97 -3.18
C SER A 393 26.12 25.12 -4.07
N ILE A 394 24.95 25.65 -4.43
CA ILE A 394 23.99 25.00 -5.34
C ILE A 394 24.56 24.84 -6.75
N GLU A 395 25.27 25.84 -7.23
CA GLU A 395 25.96 25.80 -8.53
C GLU A 395 27.09 24.77 -8.53
N ASP A 396 27.70 24.48 -7.37
CA ASP A 396 28.70 23.41 -7.28
C ASP A 396 28.06 22.04 -7.48
N TYR A 397 26.83 21.81 -6.97
CA TYR A 397 26.11 20.56 -7.24
C TYR A 397 25.88 20.42 -8.74
N GLU A 398 25.29 21.42 -9.39
CA GLU A 398 25.01 21.41 -10.83
C GLU A 398 26.25 21.16 -11.72
N THR A 399 27.45 21.51 -11.25
CA THR A 399 28.70 21.42 -12.02
C THR A 399 29.64 20.30 -11.57
N VAL A 400 29.30 19.54 -10.51
CA VAL A 400 30.23 18.61 -9.86
C VAL A 400 30.65 17.44 -10.78
N TRP A 401 29.80 17.07 -11.74
CA TRP A 401 30.11 16.06 -12.76
C TRP A 401 30.67 16.63 -14.07
N GLY A 402 31.11 17.90 -14.07
CA GLY A 402 31.93 18.48 -15.13
C GLY A 402 31.19 19.30 -16.20
N ASN A 403 29.87 19.42 -16.10
CA ASN A 403 29.08 20.32 -16.93
C ASN A 403 29.21 21.79 -16.48
N PRO A 404 29.06 22.77 -17.39
CA PRO A 404 28.90 24.16 -17.00
C PRO A 404 27.52 24.40 -16.39
N VAL A 405 27.37 25.51 -15.66
CA VAL A 405 26.06 26.00 -15.21
C VAL A 405 25.13 26.15 -16.42
N ILE A 406 23.93 25.59 -16.33
CA ILE A 406 22.86 25.67 -17.32
C ILE A 406 22.44 27.14 -17.50
N THR A 407 22.38 27.55 -18.76
CA THR A 407 22.02 28.91 -19.18
C THR A 407 20.82 28.89 -20.11
N GLU A 408 20.13 30.02 -20.25
CA GLU A 408 19.03 30.16 -21.21
C GLU A 408 19.46 29.85 -22.67
N GLN A 409 20.70 30.21 -23.03
CA GLN A 409 21.25 29.97 -24.38
C GLN A 409 21.32 28.48 -24.74
N LEU A 410 21.44 27.60 -23.73
CA LEU A 410 21.37 26.16 -23.95
C LEU A 410 20.03 25.76 -24.57
N PHE A 411 18.94 26.31 -24.04
CA PHE A 411 17.58 26.02 -24.49
C PHE A 411 17.24 26.71 -25.81
N ASP A 412 17.81 27.88 -26.09
CA ASP A 412 17.78 28.47 -27.44
C ASP A 412 18.36 27.49 -28.47
N THR A 413 19.55 26.95 -28.17
CA THR A 413 20.26 26.03 -29.07
C THR A 413 19.48 24.72 -29.29
N ILE A 414 18.88 24.18 -28.23
CA ILE A 414 18.04 22.98 -28.27
C ILE A 414 16.78 23.22 -29.12
N ALA A 415 16.04 24.30 -28.87
CA ALA A 415 14.82 24.62 -29.60
C ALA A 415 15.10 24.92 -31.08
N GLU A 416 16.17 25.67 -31.38
CA GLU A 416 16.59 25.99 -32.75
C GLU A 416 16.96 24.74 -33.57
N ALA A 417 17.41 23.67 -32.91
CA ALA A 417 17.74 22.39 -33.56
C ALA A 417 16.50 21.53 -33.90
N GLY A 418 15.32 21.90 -33.41
CA GLY A 418 14.06 21.19 -33.65
C GLY A 418 13.63 20.22 -32.55
N PHE A 419 14.33 20.18 -31.41
CA PHE A 419 13.82 19.48 -30.24
C PHE A 419 12.60 20.22 -29.69
N SER A 420 11.60 19.45 -29.24
CA SER A 420 10.34 19.97 -28.67
C SER A 420 10.18 19.64 -27.20
N THR A 421 10.95 18.66 -26.69
CA THR A 421 10.93 18.25 -25.28
C THR A 421 12.32 18.34 -24.67
N VAL A 422 12.38 18.73 -23.40
CA VAL A 422 13.55 18.55 -22.55
C VAL A 422 13.18 17.77 -21.30
N ARG A 423 14.00 16.78 -20.94
CA ARG A 423 13.94 16.17 -19.61
C ARG A 423 15.07 16.76 -18.77
N ILE A 424 14.71 17.30 -17.62
CA ILE A 424 15.64 17.89 -16.66
C ILE A 424 15.66 16.91 -15.48
N PRO A 425 16.57 15.93 -15.47
CA PRO A 425 16.68 15.01 -14.34
C PRO A 425 17.16 15.77 -13.10
N VAL A 426 16.53 15.55 -11.95
CA VAL A 426 16.81 16.29 -10.70
C VAL A 426 16.96 15.33 -9.54
N THR A 427 18.09 15.42 -8.82
CA THR A 427 18.29 14.70 -7.56
C THR A 427 17.94 15.61 -6.39
N TRP A 428 17.12 15.14 -5.45
CA TRP A 428 16.62 15.94 -4.34
C TRP A 428 17.23 15.55 -2.99
N ASP A 429 17.63 14.29 -2.77
CA ASP A 429 18.09 13.75 -1.46
C ASP A 429 19.17 14.61 -0.75
N ARG A 430 20.07 15.27 -1.50
CA ARG A 430 21.15 16.13 -0.93
C ARG A 430 20.72 17.59 -0.70
N HIS A 431 19.50 17.92 -1.06
CA HIS A 431 18.90 19.25 -0.97
C HIS A 431 17.69 19.27 -0.03
N LEU A 432 17.53 18.22 0.78
CA LEU A 432 16.52 18.16 1.83
C LEU A 432 17.13 18.70 3.14
N LEU A 433 16.39 19.60 3.79
CA LEU A 433 16.64 20.09 5.14
C LEU A 433 15.99 19.14 6.15
N ASP A 434 15.89 19.57 7.41
CA ASP A 434 15.14 18.84 8.44
C ASP A 434 13.69 18.59 7.98
N ASP A 435 13.11 17.45 8.38
CA ASP A 435 11.73 17.03 8.06
C ASP A 435 11.42 16.95 6.55
N ASP A 436 12.42 16.58 5.73
CA ASP A 436 12.31 16.46 4.25
C ASP A 436 11.85 17.74 3.53
N VAL A 437 12.09 18.92 4.14
CA VAL A 437 11.83 20.21 3.49
C VAL A 437 12.87 20.46 2.39
N ILE A 438 12.46 20.68 1.15
CA ILE A 438 13.37 21.01 0.05
C ILE A 438 14.00 22.38 0.29
N ASP A 439 15.32 22.49 0.18
CA ASP A 439 16.05 23.77 0.25
C ASP A 439 15.42 24.76 -0.75
N PRO A 440 14.85 25.89 -0.28
CA PRO A 440 14.20 26.86 -1.14
C PRO A 440 15.10 27.39 -2.26
N LEU A 441 16.41 27.44 -2.04
CA LEU A 441 17.36 27.87 -3.06
C LEU A 441 17.52 26.80 -4.16
N TRP A 442 17.46 25.51 -3.82
CA TRP A 442 17.47 24.42 -4.81
C TRP A 442 16.19 24.42 -5.64
N MET A 443 15.02 24.53 -4.98
CA MET A 443 13.73 24.66 -5.67
C MET A 443 13.71 25.86 -6.64
N GLN A 444 14.26 27.01 -6.22
CA GLN A 444 14.37 28.19 -7.06
C GLN A 444 15.29 27.95 -8.28
N ARG A 445 16.41 27.24 -8.09
CA ARG A 445 17.32 26.92 -9.21
C ARG A 445 16.66 25.98 -10.21
N VAL A 446 15.99 24.93 -9.74
CA VAL A 446 15.21 24.01 -10.60
C VAL A 446 14.15 24.80 -11.37
N GLN A 447 13.38 25.67 -10.70
CA GLN A 447 12.39 26.53 -11.34
C GLN A 447 13.00 27.41 -12.44
N GLN A 448 14.15 28.02 -12.19
CA GLN A 448 14.84 28.86 -13.17
C GLN A 448 15.21 28.09 -14.44
N VAL A 449 15.67 26.85 -14.31
CA VAL A 449 16.02 25.99 -15.46
C VAL A 449 14.76 25.56 -16.22
N ILE A 450 13.67 25.22 -15.52
CA ILE A 450 12.37 24.94 -16.14
C ILE A 450 11.88 26.17 -16.92
N ASP A 451 11.99 27.38 -16.35
CA ASP A 451 11.56 28.63 -16.98
C ASP A 451 12.31 28.89 -18.29
N TYR A 452 13.61 28.62 -18.35
CA TYR A 452 14.38 28.74 -19.59
C TYR A 452 13.80 27.88 -20.70
N ALA A 453 13.47 26.62 -20.42
CA ALA A 453 12.85 25.72 -21.38
C ALA A 453 11.42 26.17 -21.75
N TYR A 454 10.63 26.54 -20.74
CA TYR A 454 9.23 26.94 -20.91
C TYR A 454 9.06 28.16 -21.81
N GLN A 455 9.98 29.13 -21.70
CA GLN A 455 10.00 30.34 -22.53
C GLN A 455 10.29 30.06 -24.01
N LYS A 456 10.89 28.89 -24.33
CA LYS A 456 11.11 28.43 -25.71
C LYS A 456 9.97 27.53 -26.22
N ASN A 457 8.86 27.44 -25.49
CA ASN A 457 7.71 26.58 -25.80
C ASN A 457 8.06 25.08 -25.83
N LEU A 458 9.08 24.67 -25.09
CA LEU A 458 9.42 23.26 -24.94
C LEU A 458 8.46 22.60 -23.93
N TYR A 459 8.20 21.31 -24.14
CA TYR A 459 7.73 20.41 -23.09
C TYR A 459 8.88 20.14 -22.12
N VAL A 460 8.58 20.01 -20.84
CA VAL A 460 9.55 19.82 -19.77
C VAL A 460 9.12 18.63 -18.93
N ILE A 461 10.04 17.70 -18.68
CA ILE A 461 9.86 16.61 -17.72
C ILE A 461 10.84 16.84 -16.57
N ILE A 462 10.35 16.74 -15.33
CA ILE A 462 11.20 16.67 -14.13
C ILE A 462 10.85 15.40 -13.34
N ASP A 463 11.83 14.86 -12.62
CA ASP A 463 11.71 13.63 -11.85
C ASP A 463 12.33 13.75 -10.45
N VAL A 464 12.38 12.61 -9.74
CA VAL A 464 13.35 12.38 -8.66
C VAL A 464 14.37 11.33 -9.17
N HIS A 465 15.65 11.72 -9.24
CA HIS A 465 16.61 11.04 -10.11
C HIS A 465 17.53 10.04 -9.40
N HIS A 466 18.52 10.51 -8.64
CA HIS A 466 19.45 9.67 -7.87
C HIS A 466 19.12 9.69 -6.38
N GLU A 467 17.91 9.22 -6.07
CA GLU A 467 17.43 9.09 -4.70
C GLU A 467 18.01 7.84 -4.02
N MET A 468 18.43 7.96 -2.76
CA MET A 468 18.94 6.82 -1.98
C MET A 468 17.89 6.22 -1.04
N TRP A 469 16.73 6.87 -0.92
CA TRP A 469 15.66 6.50 0.00
C TRP A 469 14.59 5.59 -0.64
N ASN A 470 14.58 5.45 -1.96
CA ASN A 470 13.55 4.72 -2.72
C ASN A 470 13.97 3.27 -3.05
N ILE A 471 14.57 2.55 -2.10
CA ILE A 471 14.89 1.12 -2.26
C ILE A 471 13.60 0.30 -2.09
N PRO A 472 13.11 -0.43 -3.12
CA PRO A 472 11.77 -0.98 -3.12
C PRO A 472 11.71 -2.32 -2.36
N THR A 473 11.62 -2.25 -1.04
CA THR A 473 11.39 -3.40 -0.15
C THR A 473 10.13 -3.18 0.69
N TYR A 474 9.52 -4.25 1.18
CA TYR A 474 8.37 -4.16 2.08
C TYR A 474 8.72 -3.45 3.39
N GLU A 475 9.97 -3.59 3.85
CA GLU A 475 10.50 -2.88 5.01
C GLU A 475 10.50 -1.35 4.78
N ASN A 476 10.87 -0.91 3.58
CA ASN A 476 10.96 0.51 3.23
C ASN A 476 9.67 1.08 2.62
N LEU A 477 8.60 0.28 2.49
CA LEU A 477 7.41 0.65 1.74
C LEU A 477 6.76 1.95 2.26
N TYR A 478 6.51 2.05 3.56
CA TYR A 478 5.82 3.20 4.15
C TYR A 478 6.73 4.40 4.35
N GLU A 479 7.98 4.18 4.78
CA GLU A 479 8.95 5.25 4.97
C GLU A 479 9.34 5.90 3.63
N GLY A 480 9.62 5.10 2.61
CA GLY A 480 9.87 5.61 1.25
C GLY A 480 8.64 6.30 0.64
N MET A 481 7.43 5.83 0.95
CA MET A 481 6.18 6.45 0.50
C MET A 481 5.91 7.80 1.16
N GLU A 482 6.08 7.92 2.48
CA GLU A 482 5.95 9.19 3.21
C GLU A 482 6.96 10.21 2.69
N ARG A 483 8.21 9.78 2.47
CA ARG A 483 9.25 10.65 1.93
C ARG A 483 8.95 11.11 0.51
N MET A 484 8.50 10.20 -0.35
CA MET A 484 8.02 10.52 -1.69
C MET A 484 6.88 11.56 -1.65
N GLU A 485 5.88 11.36 -0.78
CA GLU A 485 4.74 12.25 -0.62
C GLU A 485 5.16 13.65 -0.17
N ASN A 486 6.06 13.75 0.80
CA ASN A 486 6.59 15.02 1.28
C ASN A 486 7.32 15.79 0.18
N ILE A 487 8.17 15.11 -0.60
CA ILE A 487 8.94 15.73 -1.70
C ILE A 487 7.99 16.17 -2.83
N TRP A 488 7.12 15.28 -3.30
CA TRP A 488 6.23 15.59 -4.41
C TRP A 488 5.15 16.61 -4.06
N SER A 489 4.68 16.66 -2.83
CA SER A 489 3.75 17.72 -2.38
C SER A 489 4.36 19.12 -2.49
N GLN A 490 5.64 19.25 -2.14
CA GLN A 490 6.37 20.52 -2.26
C GLN A 490 6.61 20.90 -3.73
N ILE A 491 7.04 19.94 -4.56
CA ILE A 491 7.23 20.12 -6.01
C ILE A 491 5.91 20.51 -6.68
N ALA A 492 4.83 19.77 -6.42
CA ALA A 492 3.50 20.04 -6.96
C ALA A 492 3.01 21.44 -6.60
N SER A 493 3.21 21.86 -5.34
CA SER A 493 2.86 23.20 -4.88
C SER A 493 3.66 24.29 -5.60
N ALA A 494 4.98 24.12 -5.72
CA ALA A 494 5.88 25.08 -6.37
C ALA A 494 5.55 25.28 -7.86
N PHE A 495 5.14 24.21 -8.56
CA PHE A 495 4.92 24.22 -10.01
C PHE A 495 3.44 24.13 -10.41
N ARG A 496 2.50 24.38 -9.48
CA ARG A 496 1.05 24.27 -9.72
C ARG A 496 0.51 25.12 -10.88
N ASP A 497 1.19 26.22 -11.22
CA ASP A 497 0.74 27.20 -12.22
C ASP A 497 1.32 26.94 -13.63
N TYR A 498 2.21 25.94 -13.78
CA TYR A 498 2.70 25.48 -15.09
C TYR A 498 1.64 24.60 -15.74
N ASP A 499 1.32 24.91 -17.01
CA ASP A 499 0.35 24.16 -17.83
C ASP A 499 0.79 22.70 -18.11
N GLU A 500 0.07 22.02 -18.99
CA GLU A 500 0.31 20.63 -19.35
C GLU A 500 1.66 20.36 -20.03
N ARG A 501 2.44 21.38 -20.41
CA ARG A 501 3.79 21.18 -20.96
C ARG A 501 4.81 20.76 -19.91
N LEU A 502 4.54 20.94 -18.61
CA LEU A 502 5.35 20.43 -17.52
C LEU A 502 4.77 19.12 -17.05
N LEU A 503 5.53 18.05 -17.21
CA LEU A 503 5.23 16.70 -16.75
C LEU A 503 6.04 16.38 -15.50
N PHE A 504 5.49 15.53 -14.67
CA PHE A 504 6.19 14.94 -13.52
C PHE A 504 6.40 13.45 -13.76
N GLU A 505 7.62 12.98 -13.56
CA GLU A 505 8.01 11.57 -13.63
C GLU A 505 8.32 11.06 -12.23
N ALA A 506 7.51 10.11 -11.73
CA ALA A 506 7.47 9.67 -10.34
C ALA A 506 8.85 9.31 -9.78
N PHE A 507 9.63 8.58 -10.59
CA PHE A 507 10.94 8.04 -10.27
C PHE A 507 11.75 7.84 -11.56
N ASN A 508 13.07 7.90 -11.43
CA ASN A 508 13.98 7.57 -12.52
C ASN A 508 14.16 6.05 -12.72
N GLU A 509 14.83 5.35 -11.79
CA GLU A 509 15.15 3.92 -11.92
C GLU A 509 15.06 3.20 -10.55
N PRO A 510 13.87 3.11 -9.95
CA PRO A 510 13.71 2.50 -8.63
C PRO A 510 14.11 1.02 -8.70
N ARG A 511 15.05 0.62 -7.84
CA ARG A 511 15.68 -0.72 -7.87
C ARG A 511 16.34 -1.12 -6.56
N LEU A 512 16.69 -2.40 -6.43
CA LEU A 512 17.37 -2.95 -5.25
C LEU A 512 18.88 -2.64 -5.25
N ILE A 513 19.23 -1.37 -5.03
CA ILE A 513 20.61 -0.86 -5.04
C ILE A 513 21.53 -1.71 -4.15
N GLY A 514 22.70 -2.10 -4.67
CA GLY A 514 23.71 -2.85 -3.93
C GLY A 514 23.43 -4.36 -3.79
N THR A 515 22.38 -4.87 -4.42
CA THR A 515 22.04 -6.31 -4.45
C THR A 515 22.40 -6.94 -5.80
N GLU A 516 22.44 -8.28 -5.87
CA GLU A 516 22.62 -8.99 -7.16
C GLU A 516 21.46 -8.71 -8.14
N ALA A 517 20.29 -8.33 -7.63
CA ALA A 517 19.11 -8.03 -8.43
C ALA A 517 19.10 -6.59 -8.99
N GLU A 518 20.02 -5.71 -8.59
CA GLU A 518 20.01 -4.27 -8.92
C GLU A 518 19.74 -4.02 -10.42
N TRP A 519 20.50 -4.71 -11.28
CA TRP A 519 20.35 -4.64 -12.74
C TRP A 519 19.82 -5.94 -13.36
N GLY A 520 19.41 -6.90 -12.52
CA GLY A 520 18.76 -8.16 -12.92
C GLY A 520 17.26 -7.99 -13.13
N ASP A 521 16.51 -9.08 -12.94
CA ASP A 521 15.06 -9.15 -13.15
C ASP A 521 14.24 -8.73 -11.92
N GLY A 522 14.84 -8.06 -10.93
CA GLY A 522 14.13 -7.65 -9.71
C GLY A 522 13.52 -8.79 -8.91
N THR A 523 12.53 -8.48 -8.07
CA THR A 523 11.75 -9.43 -7.27
C THR A 523 10.29 -9.02 -7.25
N GLN A 524 9.38 -9.95 -6.95
CA GLN A 524 7.96 -9.62 -6.79
C GLN A 524 7.74 -8.53 -5.72
N GLU A 525 8.50 -8.58 -4.62
CA GLU A 525 8.51 -7.54 -3.60
C GLU A 525 8.82 -6.15 -4.17
N ALA A 526 9.88 -6.04 -4.99
CA ALA A 526 10.25 -4.77 -5.60
C ALA A 526 9.15 -4.25 -6.54
N TYR A 527 8.51 -5.14 -7.30
CA TYR A 527 7.39 -4.79 -8.17
C TYR A 527 6.18 -4.27 -7.39
N ASP A 528 5.77 -4.98 -6.34
CA ASP A 528 4.63 -4.62 -5.51
C ASP A 528 4.85 -3.24 -4.86
N VAL A 529 6.06 -2.98 -4.35
CA VAL A 529 6.42 -1.71 -3.71
C VAL A 529 6.42 -0.55 -4.71
N ILE A 530 7.02 -0.73 -5.89
CA ILE A 530 7.07 0.31 -6.93
C ILE A 530 5.67 0.64 -7.43
N ASN A 531 4.82 -0.36 -7.68
CA ASN A 531 3.44 -0.13 -8.10
C ASN A 531 2.65 0.67 -7.05
N ARG A 532 2.87 0.38 -5.76
CA ARG A 532 2.21 1.11 -4.67
C ARG A 532 2.70 2.54 -4.54
N TRP A 533 4.00 2.78 -4.72
CA TRP A 533 4.54 4.14 -4.78
C TRP A 533 4.03 4.92 -6.00
N ASN A 534 3.98 4.32 -7.19
CA ASN A 534 3.42 4.95 -8.39
C ASN A 534 1.96 5.35 -8.19
N TYR A 535 1.14 4.46 -7.59
CA TYR A 535 -0.24 4.77 -7.27
C TYR A 535 -0.34 5.97 -6.32
N GLN A 536 0.44 5.96 -5.22
CA GLN A 536 0.43 7.05 -4.25
C GLN A 536 0.93 8.37 -4.85
N PHE A 537 1.96 8.35 -5.70
CA PHE A 537 2.44 9.54 -6.42
C PHE A 537 1.31 10.19 -7.22
N VAL A 538 0.53 9.40 -7.97
CA VAL A 538 -0.62 9.93 -8.73
C VAL A 538 -1.64 10.58 -7.79
N GLN A 539 -1.97 9.95 -6.65
CA GLN A 539 -2.90 10.53 -5.68
C GLN A 539 -2.40 11.87 -5.12
N VAL A 540 -1.13 11.94 -4.71
CA VAL A 540 -0.49 13.16 -4.19
C VAL A 540 -0.60 14.30 -5.20
N ILE A 541 -0.28 14.05 -6.46
CA ILE A 541 -0.35 15.09 -7.50
C ILE A 541 -1.80 15.48 -7.82
N ARG A 542 -2.74 14.53 -7.90
CA ARG A 542 -4.15 14.83 -8.20
C ARG A 542 -4.87 15.58 -7.07
N ASN A 543 -4.46 15.36 -5.83
CA ASN A 543 -4.97 16.08 -4.68
C ASN A 543 -4.38 17.49 -4.54
N ALA A 544 -3.29 17.80 -5.24
CA ALA A 544 -2.71 19.13 -5.26
C ALA A 544 -3.54 20.15 -6.09
N ASP A 545 -3.31 21.44 -5.81
CA ASP A 545 -4.00 22.54 -6.46
C ASP A 545 -3.51 22.82 -7.90
N GLY A 546 -4.25 23.67 -8.62
CA GLY A 546 -3.84 24.21 -9.91
C GLY A 546 -3.88 23.18 -11.05
N TYR A 547 -2.91 23.27 -11.96
CA TYR A 547 -2.79 22.38 -13.13
C TYR A 547 -2.44 20.94 -12.76
N ASN A 548 -2.04 20.65 -11.52
CA ASN A 548 -1.71 19.30 -11.07
C ASN A 548 -2.87 18.31 -11.20
N LYS A 549 -4.11 18.80 -11.08
CA LYS A 549 -5.34 18.00 -11.28
C LYS A 549 -5.49 17.42 -12.69
N THR A 550 -4.80 18.01 -13.67
CA THR A 550 -4.85 17.60 -15.08
C THR A 550 -3.45 17.45 -15.68
N ARG A 551 -2.40 17.41 -14.86
CA ARG A 551 -1.02 17.31 -15.35
C ARG A 551 -0.75 15.90 -15.86
N TYR A 552 -0.06 15.77 -17.00
CA TYR A 552 0.43 14.47 -17.45
C TYR A 552 1.53 13.97 -16.53
N LEU A 553 1.41 12.72 -16.10
CA LEU A 553 2.32 12.06 -15.17
C LEU A 553 2.98 10.87 -15.84
N LEU A 554 4.24 10.66 -15.51
CA LEU A 554 5.02 9.50 -15.92
C LEU A 554 5.30 8.64 -14.68
N ILE A 555 5.08 7.34 -14.80
CA ILE A 555 5.45 6.36 -13.77
C ILE A 555 6.56 5.45 -14.29
N ALA A 556 7.30 4.81 -13.39
CA ALA A 556 8.41 3.93 -13.74
C ALA A 556 8.15 2.49 -13.26
N GLY A 557 8.61 1.51 -14.04
CA GLY A 557 8.76 0.14 -13.58
C GLY A 557 10.08 -0.08 -12.85
N TYR A 558 10.36 -1.32 -12.44
CA TYR A 558 11.68 -1.68 -11.90
C TYR A 558 12.80 -1.28 -12.87
N LYS A 559 13.77 -0.49 -12.39
CA LYS A 559 14.90 0.08 -13.16
C LYS A 559 14.49 0.76 -14.49
N SER A 560 13.24 1.21 -14.63
CA SER A 560 12.67 1.68 -15.91
C SER A 560 12.93 0.72 -17.09
N GLY A 561 12.99 -0.58 -16.77
CA GLY A 561 13.36 -1.63 -17.71
C GLY A 561 12.20 -2.12 -18.57
N MET A 562 12.54 -2.71 -19.71
CA MET A 562 11.56 -3.21 -20.70
C MET A 562 11.63 -4.73 -20.88
N ALA A 563 12.32 -5.45 -20.01
CA ALA A 563 12.29 -6.91 -20.02
C ALA A 563 10.84 -7.40 -19.80
N GLN A 564 10.48 -8.55 -20.38
CA GLN A 564 9.10 -9.04 -20.37
C GLN A 564 8.48 -9.05 -18.97
N ASP A 565 9.17 -9.65 -18.01
CA ASP A 565 8.66 -9.82 -16.63
C ASP A 565 8.57 -8.48 -15.90
N ILE A 566 9.52 -7.58 -16.12
CA ILE A 566 9.50 -6.22 -15.54
C ILE A 566 8.31 -5.42 -16.09
N LEU A 567 8.13 -5.44 -17.40
CA LEU A 567 7.08 -4.67 -18.06
C LEU A 567 5.69 -5.21 -17.69
N GLN A 568 5.52 -6.54 -17.65
CA GLN A 568 4.25 -7.17 -17.24
C GLN A 568 3.91 -6.94 -15.77
N ALA A 569 4.90 -6.67 -14.92
CA ALA A 569 4.68 -6.38 -13.51
C ALA A 569 4.20 -4.94 -13.25
N VAL A 570 4.34 -4.03 -14.22
CA VAL A 570 3.87 -2.63 -14.08
C VAL A 570 2.35 -2.59 -14.07
N LYS A 571 1.79 -1.89 -13.08
CA LYS A 571 0.36 -1.55 -13.03
C LYS A 571 0.18 -0.06 -13.28
N ILE A 572 -0.69 0.29 -14.22
CA ILE A 572 -1.06 1.68 -14.51
C ILE A 572 -2.12 2.13 -13.49
N PRO A 573 -1.85 3.16 -12.68
CA PRO A 573 -2.89 3.77 -11.84
C PRO A 573 -4.09 4.23 -12.68
N PRO A 574 -5.33 4.11 -12.17
CA PRO A 574 -6.54 4.42 -12.93
C PRO A 574 -6.73 5.93 -13.16
N ASP A 575 -6.04 6.47 -14.17
CA ASP A 575 -5.98 7.90 -14.53
C ASP A 575 -5.71 8.06 -16.04
N ASP A 576 -6.50 8.88 -16.76
CA ASP A 576 -6.39 9.12 -18.21
C ASP A 576 -5.26 10.09 -18.62
N ARG A 577 -4.35 10.39 -17.69
CA ARG A 577 -3.18 11.23 -17.93
C ARG A 577 -1.92 10.65 -17.29
N VAL A 578 -1.90 9.33 -17.06
CA VAL A 578 -0.72 8.59 -16.62
C VAL A 578 -0.13 7.78 -17.77
N MET A 579 1.18 7.91 -17.95
CA MET A 579 1.97 7.26 -18.99
C MET A 579 3.13 6.48 -18.37
N LEU A 580 3.68 5.52 -19.10
CA LEU A 580 4.84 4.75 -18.64
C LEU A 580 6.15 5.35 -19.19
N ALA A 581 7.09 5.67 -18.29
CA ALA A 581 8.47 5.96 -18.61
C ALA A 581 9.31 4.67 -18.70
N VAL A 582 10.13 4.56 -19.74
CA VAL A 582 11.09 3.45 -19.92
C VAL A 582 12.43 3.97 -20.45
N HIS A 583 13.52 3.25 -20.16
CA HIS A 583 14.86 3.57 -20.63
C HIS A 583 15.37 2.55 -21.65
N TYR A 584 15.97 3.02 -22.74
CA TYR A 584 16.49 2.19 -23.83
C TYR A 584 17.95 2.49 -24.16
N TYR A 585 18.83 1.55 -23.81
CA TYR A 585 20.26 1.62 -24.13
C TYR A 585 20.80 0.33 -24.79
N ASN A 586 19.91 -0.56 -25.27
CA ASN A 586 20.33 -1.78 -25.95
C ASN A 586 20.86 -1.43 -27.36
N GLU A 587 22.09 -1.82 -27.65
CA GLU A 587 22.76 -1.52 -28.91
C GLU A 587 22.77 -2.72 -29.87
N ASN A 588 21.98 -3.76 -29.57
CA ASN A 588 21.76 -4.90 -30.45
C ASN A 588 20.64 -4.62 -31.46
N ILE A 589 21.01 -4.27 -32.69
CA ILE A 589 20.07 -3.95 -33.76
C ILE A 589 19.09 -5.09 -34.08
N GLU A 590 19.47 -6.36 -33.85
CA GLU A 590 18.63 -7.53 -34.14
C GLU A 590 17.51 -7.73 -33.12
N GLU A 591 17.69 -7.24 -31.88
CA GLU A 591 16.71 -7.39 -30.79
C GLU A 591 15.66 -6.26 -30.77
N MET A 592 16.05 -5.08 -31.28
CA MET A 592 15.29 -3.84 -31.21
C MET A 592 13.85 -3.94 -31.73
N ASP A 593 13.60 -4.70 -32.81
CA ASP A 593 12.24 -4.86 -33.36
C ASP A 593 11.31 -5.54 -32.32
N SER A 594 11.82 -6.59 -31.66
CA SER A 594 11.06 -7.37 -30.68
C SER A 594 10.84 -6.61 -29.37
N GLU A 595 11.79 -5.76 -28.97
CA GLU A 595 11.67 -4.92 -27.78
C GLU A 595 10.65 -3.80 -28.00
N MET A 596 10.64 -3.16 -29.18
CA MET A 596 9.65 -2.15 -29.50
C MET A 596 8.25 -2.74 -29.70
N GLU A 597 8.14 -3.94 -30.29
CA GLU A 597 6.86 -4.66 -30.36
C GLU A 597 6.31 -4.97 -28.96
N ARG A 598 7.18 -5.35 -28.00
CA ARG A 598 6.78 -5.58 -26.61
C ARG A 598 6.19 -4.33 -25.96
N LEU A 599 6.80 -3.16 -26.16
CA LEU A 599 6.25 -1.88 -25.70
C LEU A 599 4.87 -1.61 -26.32
N ALA A 600 4.74 -1.81 -27.63
CA ALA A 600 3.46 -1.60 -28.33
C ALA A 600 2.35 -2.53 -27.84
N VAL A 601 2.68 -3.79 -27.53
CA VAL A 601 1.75 -4.75 -26.91
C VAL A 601 1.32 -4.26 -25.53
N PHE A 602 2.27 -3.88 -24.67
CA PHE A 602 1.94 -3.36 -23.33
C PHE A 602 1.05 -2.12 -23.39
N SER A 603 1.41 -1.14 -24.22
CA SER A 603 0.65 0.10 -24.42
C SER A 603 -0.80 -0.21 -24.81
N LYS A 604 -0.99 -1.15 -25.74
CA LYS A 604 -2.33 -1.56 -26.19
C LYS A 604 -3.11 -2.33 -25.13
N GLU A 605 -2.46 -3.23 -24.40
CA GLU A 605 -3.11 -4.05 -23.37
C GLU A 605 -3.54 -3.23 -22.14
N ASN A 606 -2.83 -2.15 -21.85
CA ASN A 606 -3.07 -1.30 -20.67
C ASN A 606 -3.69 0.07 -21.01
N ASP A 607 -4.02 0.31 -22.29
CA ASP A 607 -4.59 1.56 -22.79
C ASP A 607 -3.80 2.82 -22.32
N THR A 608 -2.48 2.75 -22.34
CA THR A 608 -1.59 3.82 -21.86
C THR A 608 -0.53 4.15 -22.90
N ALA A 609 -0.05 5.41 -22.91
CA ALA A 609 1.06 5.81 -23.77
C ALA A 609 2.42 5.52 -23.09
N ILE A 610 3.44 5.33 -23.92
CA ILE A 610 4.81 5.07 -23.47
C ILE A 610 5.71 6.24 -23.92
N VAL A 611 6.58 6.68 -23.02
CA VAL A 611 7.64 7.64 -23.29
C VAL A 611 8.98 6.98 -22.97
N VAL A 612 9.87 6.93 -23.97
CA VAL A 612 11.26 6.51 -23.77
C VAL A 612 12.03 7.71 -23.23
N THR A 613 11.98 7.91 -21.91
CA THR A 613 12.52 9.09 -21.21
C THR A 613 14.04 9.15 -21.21
N GLU A 614 14.69 8.01 -21.48
CA GLU A 614 16.11 7.95 -21.77
C GLU A 614 16.41 7.00 -22.91
N PHE A 615 17.14 7.50 -23.92
CA PHE A 615 17.70 6.71 -25.00
C PHE A 615 19.07 7.27 -25.39
N GLY A 616 20.03 6.41 -25.70
CA GLY A 616 21.31 6.90 -26.20
C GLY A 616 22.20 5.82 -26.79
N MET A 617 23.12 6.25 -27.63
CA MET A 617 24.17 5.40 -28.21
C MET A 617 25.53 6.06 -27.99
N THR A 618 26.44 5.36 -27.32
CA THR A 618 27.74 5.96 -26.96
C THR A 618 28.60 6.27 -28.18
N ASN A 619 29.39 7.34 -28.09
CA ASN A 619 30.40 7.67 -29.06
C ASN A 619 31.46 6.57 -29.18
N ARG A 620 31.66 6.10 -30.40
CA ARG A 620 32.51 4.95 -30.75
C ARG A 620 33.15 5.17 -32.12
N GLU A 621 34.21 4.40 -32.40
CA GLU A 621 34.92 4.46 -33.69
C GLU A 621 34.01 4.06 -34.87
N ASP A 622 33.12 3.09 -34.66
CA ASP A 622 32.14 2.65 -35.67
C ASP A 622 30.93 3.59 -35.75
N THR A 623 31.14 4.73 -36.39
CA THR A 623 30.10 5.74 -36.62
C THR A 623 28.96 5.25 -37.52
N GLU A 624 29.23 4.31 -38.44
CA GLU A 624 28.21 3.75 -39.34
C GLU A 624 27.19 2.92 -38.55
N LEU A 625 27.66 2.03 -37.68
CA LEU A 625 26.78 1.26 -36.80
C LEU A 625 25.97 2.16 -35.85
N ARG A 626 26.61 3.17 -35.25
CA ARG A 626 25.93 4.12 -34.36
C ARG A 626 24.79 4.85 -35.09
N ASN A 627 25.05 5.36 -36.29
CA ASN A 627 24.03 6.05 -37.06
C ASN A 627 22.90 5.10 -37.49
N ALA A 628 23.23 3.87 -37.89
CA ALA A 628 22.22 2.86 -38.25
C ALA A 628 21.31 2.48 -37.06
N LEU A 629 21.86 2.39 -35.83
CA LEU A 629 21.07 2.15 -34.62
C LEU A 629 20.12 3.32 -34.32
N ILE A 630 20.61 4.56 -34.45
CA ILE A 630 19.81 5.77 -34.23
C ILE A 630 18.69 5.87 -35.27
N GLU A 631 19.02 5.72 -36.56
CA GLU A 631 18.04 5.74 -37.66
C GLU A 631 16.96 4.66 -37.45
N LYS A 632 17.36 3.44 -37.07
CA LYS A 632 16.42 2.36 -36.79
C LYS A 632 15.51 2.72 -35.61
N PHE A 633 16.06 3.18 -34.50
CA PHE A 633 15.28 3.53 -33.32
C PHE A 633 14.29 4.67 -33.60
N VAL A 634 14.74 5.76 -34.23
CA VAL A 634 13.90 6.91 -34.59
C VAL A 634 12.76 6.51 -35.54
N SER A 635 12.99 5.53 -36.42
CA SER A 635 11.97 5.06 -37.36
C SER A 635 10.70 4.52 -36.68
N TYR A 636 10.82 4.02 -35.45
CA TYR A 636 9.70 3.45 -34.71
C TYR A 636 8.72 4.47 -34.15
N LYS A 637 9.11 5.75 -34.02
CA LYS A 637 8.19 6.84 -33.65
C LYS A 637 6.93 6.81 -34.52
N LYS A 638 7.09 6.55 -35.82
CA LYS A 638 5.99 6.43 -36.79
C LYS A 638 5.19 5.14 -36.66
N GLN A 639 5.82 4.06 -36.20
CA GLN A 639 5.23 2.72 -36.14
C GLN A 639 4.45 2.48 -34.84
N PHE A 640 4.96 2.95 -33.71
CA PHE A 640 4.46 2.61 -32.37
C PHE A 640 4.00 3.80 -31.55
N ASN A 641 4.06 5.02 -32.10
CA ASN A 641 3.51 6.22 -31.47
C ASN A 641 4.06 6.55 -30.06
N PHE A 642 5.38 6.47 -29.88
CA PHE A 642 6.05 6.91 -28.64
C PHE A 642 6.87 8.18 -28.86
N SER A 643 7.13 8.88 -27.76
CA SER A 643 8.13 9.96 -27.66
C SER A 643 9.44 9.38 -27.13
N TYR A 644 10.57 9.91 -27.58
CA TYR A 644 11.89 9.52 -27.11
C TYR A 644 12.72 10.73 -26.75
N ILE A 645 13.62 10.55 -25.79
CA ILE A 645 14.42 11.64 -25.23
C ILE A 645 15.87 11.19 -25.15
N TRP A 646 16.73 11.82 -25.95
CA TRP A 646 18.15 11.48 -26.00
C TRP A 646 18.84 11.79 -24.66
N TRP A 647 19.61 10.87 -24.10
CA TRP A 647 20.46 11.14 -22.94
C TRP A 647 21.69 11.94 -23.36
N ASP A 648 21.73 13.25 -23.09
CA ASP A 648 22.94 14.05 -23.22
C ASP A 648 23.50 14.31 -21.82
N ASN A 649 24.70 13.81 -21.53
CA ASN A 649 25.38 14.04 -20.25
C ASN A 649 26.50 15.10 -20.34
N GLY A 650 26.62 15.77 -21.49
CA GLY A 650 27.70 16.72 -21.77
C GLY A 650 29.09 16.11 -21.99
N TYR A 651 29.21 14.78 -22.00
CA TYR A 651 30.47 14.10 -22.32
C TYR A 651 30.40 13.42 -23.69
N TRP A 652 31.11 13.98 -24.67
CA TRP A 652 31.16 13.49 -26.06
C TRP A 652 32.43 12.71 -26.40
N GLY A 653 33.26 12.38 -25.39
CA GLY A 653 34.46 11.55 -25.59
C GLY A 653 34.13 10.09 -25.94
N TYR A 654 35.13 9.31 -26.31
CA TYR A 654 34.95 7.87 -26.50
C TYR A 654 34.77 7.17 -25.14
N GLY A 655 33.94 6.12 -25.10
CA GLY A 655 33.78 5.26 -23.93
C GLY A 655 32.32 4.98 -23.56
N LYS A 656 32.13 4.26 -22.44
CA LYS A 656 30.83 3.75 -21.98
C LYS A 656 29.78 4.81 -21.62
N GLU A 657 30.18 6.07 -21.48
CA GLU A 657 29.29 7.18 -21.11
C GLU A 657 29.35 8.32 -22.13
N GLY A 658 29.89 8.09 -23.33
CA GLY A 658 30.06 9.11 -24.37
C GLY A 658 28.76 9.51 -25.07
N TYR A 659 27.73 9.93 -24.34
CA TYR A 659 26.39 10.23 -24.88
C TYR A 659 26.17 11.71 -25.26
N GLY A 660 27.05 12.61 -24.84
CA GLY A 660 26.95 14.03 -25.16
C GLY A 660 27.00 14.29 -26.68
N ILE A 661 26.04 15.08 -27.16
CA ILE A 661 25.96 15.57 -28.54
C ILE A 661 26.04 17.10 -28.63
N LEU A 662 25.82 17.80 -27.51
CA LEU A 662 25.93 19.26 -27.36
C LEU A 662 27.13 19.66 -26.51
N ASN A 663 28.03 20.49 -27.05
CA ASN A 663 29.05 21.16 -26.27
C ASN A 663 28.43 22.34 -25.51
N ARG A 664 28.11 22.12 -24.23
CA ARG A 664 27.43 23.11 -23.37
C ARG A 664 28.28 24.34 -23.03
N TRP A 665 29.60 24.26 -23.15
CA TRP A 665 30.50 25.41 -22.91
C TRP A 665 30.45 26.45 -24.03
N GLU A 666 30.21 25.98 -25.26
CA GLU A 666 30.17 26.82 -26.46
C GLU A 666 28.77 26.95 -27.05
N ASN A 667 27.80 26.16 -26.55
CA ASN A 667 26.46 26.00 -27.12
C ASN A 667 26.51 25.61 -28.61
N THR A 668 27.28 24.57 -28.93
CA THR A 668 27.48 24.07 -30.30
C THR A 668 27.32 22.56 -30.40
N TRP A 669 26.66 22.09 -31.46
CA TRP A 669 26.47 20.65 -31.70
C TRP A 669 27.77 19.98 -32.14
N VAL A 670 28.21 18.98 -31.40
CA VAL A 670 29.41 18.17 -31.70
C VAL A 670 29.10 17.17 -32.82
N PHE A 671 27.88 16.63 -32.84
CA PHE A 671 27.41 15.66 -33.83
C PHE A 671 26.13 16.15 -34.53
N PRO A 672 26.21 17.16 -35.41
CA PRO A 672 25.03 17.75 -36.05
C PRO A 672 24.24 16.76 -36.93
N ASP A 673 24.89 15.71 -37.46
CA ASP A 673 24.21 14.66 -38.22
C ASP A 673 23.28 13.82 -37.33
N ILE A 674 23.68 13.55 -36.08
CA ILE A 674 22.83 12.86 -35.09
C ILE A 674 21.63 13.74 -34.74
N VAL A 675 21.88 15.02 -34.47
CA VAL A 675 20.82 16.00 -34.17
C VAL A 675 19.80 16.05 -35.30
N THR A 676 20.27 16.12 -36.54
CA THR A 676 19.42 16.13 -37.74
C THR A 676 18.56 14.87 -37.84
N GLU A 677 19.11 13.69 -37.54
CA GLU A 677 18.31 12.46 -37.58
C GLU A 677 17.31 12.40 -36.42
N LEU A 678 17.68 12.84 -35.23
CA LEU A 678 16.80 12.86 -34.05
C LEU A 678 15.61 13.81 -34.22
N THR A 679 15.80 14.97 -34.85
CA THR A 679 14.76 16.01 -34.98
C THR A 679 14.00 15.98 -36.32
N LYS A 680 14.18 14.90 -37.09
CA LYS A 680 13.51 14.67 -38.37
C LYS A 680 12.10 14.13 -38.15
N ASP A 681 11.10 14.83 -38.69
CA ASP A 681 9.69 14.43 -38.62
C ASP A 681 9.25 13.40 -39.68
#